data_AF-A0AAI8G6X3-F1
#
_entry.id   AF-A0AAI8G6X3-F1
#
_cell.length_a   1.000
_cell.length_b   1.000
_cell.length_c   1.000
_cell.angle_alpha   90.00
_cell.angle_beta   90.00
_cell.angle_gamma   90.00
#
_symmetry.space_group_name_H-M   'P 1'
#
loop_
_entity.id
_entity.type
_entity.pdbx_description
1 polymer ?
#
loop_
_entity_poly.entity_id
_entity_poly.type
_entity_poly.pdbx_seq_one_letter_code
_entity_poly.pdbx_strand_id
1 'polypeptide(L)'
;MDDLGKRYTPEINVKLEVSEIFEGLGRTELFKSKITKQFDQFLIKGKKVLKNQPEVKESLKSLENSFDELHTLFHNTDFLGTAPIPVNDFEDLLNKTQSSAQDIYDYYITEESKVQKEKNNYQYYHKHGTELRNVREFEHELSIFQNLIHSSSFKLANNPFLLLDGEAGIGKSHLMGDIVSRRIKKEHESVFLLGQHFVTEEDPWTQIFKRLQINSKSASFLKKLNQRAEESGKRIVIFIDAINEGKGNYFWNEFVKSFVNEIKKYEWLGLVLTIRTSYKNLILPEEERTSLDIVEHHHYGFRNIEYEASKLFFDNYNIALPNVPLLHPEFQNPLFLKLFCEGINKAGLTRIPDGLQGITSIINFFVKNVNNALSKPKRVGYSDSLNLVQKSINALIKYKVNNQLRYISYEQAYEVVNESISSFTDKKGFIDELITEGVLSKNLFWKQAGDYEEGVYMAYERFEDHLTVKYLLEQFPELEKEFKADGKLYVYVKDEGAIYMHKGLIEAFSIQIPEIKGYEFYNLIPDLKDKYPIVESFVESLLWRKVETINEDSKQYVNEHVFSYQDTHDYFWEIILAVTGIPNHFFNAHSLHNHLLKFSLADRDANWTQLLKYKYDNESSVKRLIDWAWSETDKSHISDESVLLSSITLAWFHTSTNRKLRDCSTKALVCLLQDRLHVLIELLQKFETVNDPYIYERLFAVAYGCAIRTNKKEDLASLSYYIHQTIFKDKDEVYPHVLLRDYARGVIEFARFSDIELPFDIEDVRPPYKSLFPQEIMSNEEIDKKYKFAYDAKDLKEHYRSQSSIISSMTTEYGRGIGGYGDFGRYTFESALRSWDVNTNELSNLAIEWIFEKYGYDVEKHGEYDRNTNSYDRRASTIERIGKKYQWIALYEMVARVSDNFKKYERWSFEKENEVPYQGPWDPYIRDIDPTLLISVTGSYDDDEPQDFWWVKNKIFNWDCTNENWVNDSSVLPKMEEIIQVRDNIGEEWLVLEGYPSWSEPKKIGEEKWDQPHKELWCNIRSYLVKADEFNLFKNWAVEQDLMESRMPESGNRYEMFSREYFWSPSQDYFMSDYYGRTEWISVHDKESGKYVAEVNVTAQGFLWEEEFDKSKQETISFLKPSTVIHDGMDLNYSQREGEFIDNSEAVQCFAPNVYHDSQSYLLVRKRSFLKFLNENNLKIVWTILGEKQIIGGRSFETEYHGRLEISGAYYFKNEKLDGTIKTKIT
;
A
#
# COMPACT_ATOMS: atom_id res chain seq x y z
N MET A 1 -8.21 -31.50 -11.10
CA MET A 1 -8.73 -30.12 -10.97
C MET A 1 -10.16 -30.04 -11.49
N ASP A 2 -10.47 -30.63 -12.64
CA ASP A 2 -11.83 -30.64 -13.23
C ASP A 2 -12.93 -31.14 -12.28
N ASP A 3 -12.65 -32.14 -11.43
CA ASP A 3 -13.60 -32.68 -10.44
C ASP A 3 -13.99 -31.66 -9.33
N LEU A 4 -13.22 -30.59 -9.10
CA LEU A 4 -13.61 -29.49 -8.19
C LEU A 4 -14.73 -28.63 -8.78
N GLY A 5 -14.91 -28.67 -10.11
CA GLY A 5 -15.92 -27.89 -10.82
C GLY A 5 -15.91 -26.41 -10.40
N LYS A 6 -17.07 -25.90 -9.97
CA LYS A 6 -17.22 -24.50 -9.54
C LYS A 6 -16.50 -24.13 -8.24
N ARG A 7 -15.95 -25.10 -7.48
CA ARG A 7 -15.25 -24.79 -6.22
C ARG A 7 -13.85 -24.22 -6.46
N TYR A 8 -13.29 -24.37 -7.67
CA TYR A 8 -11.99 -23.81 -8.04
C TYR A 8 -12.14 -22.90 -9.26
N THR A 9 -11.56 -21.70 -9.19
CA THR A 9 -11.65 -20.68 -10.24
C THR A 9 -10.34 -19.89 -10.21
N PRO A 10 -9.33 -20.30 -11.00
CA PRO A 10 -7.98 -19.74 -10.92
C PRO A 10 -7.92 -18.26 -11.31
N GLU A 11 -8.89 -17.76 -12.09
CA GLU A 11 -8.97 -16.37 -12.55
C GLU A 11 -9.23 -15.38 -11.41
N ILE A 12 -9.82 -15.84 -10.30
CA ILE A 12 -10.15 -15.03 -9.10
C ILE A 12 -9.31 -15.45 -7.88
N ASN A 13 -8.09 -15.96 -8.10
CA ASN A 13 -7.23 -16.38 -7.00
C ASN A 13 -6.62 -15.19 -6.26
N VAL A 14 -6.94 -15.07 -4.97
CA VAL A 14 -6.36 -14.08 -4.07
C VAL A 14 -5.17 -14.71 -3.35
N LYS A 15 -4.00 -14.06 -3.37
CA LYS A 15 -2.82 -14.56 -2.64
C LYS A 15 -3.04 -14.37 -1.13
N LEU A 16 -3.14 -15.49 -0.41
CA LEU A 16 -3.35 -15.50 1.03
C LEU A 16 -2.07 -15.86 1.78
N GLU A 17 -1.86 -15.29 2.97
CA GLU A 17 -0.71 -15.62 3.83
C GLU A 17 -0.64 -17.11 4.18
N VAL A 18 -1.79 -17.76 4.37
CA VAL A 18 -1.88 -19.22 4.62
C VAL A 18 -1.21 -20.05 3.53
N SER A 19 -1.01 -19.51 2.31
CA SER A 19 -0.32 -20.22 1.24
C SER A 19 1.16 -20.49 1.55
N GLU A 20 1.79 -19.70 2.43
CA GLU A 20 3.20 -19.86 2.79
C GLU A 20 3.49 -21.17 3.53
N ILE A 21 2.53 -21.68 4.31
CA ILE A 21 2.74 -22.92 5.10
C ILE A 21 2.99 -24.13 4.20
N PHE A 22 2.52 -24.09 2.95
CA PHE A 22 2.72 -25.15 1.96
C PHE A 22 4.12 -25.13 1.33
N GLU A 23 4.80 -23.98 1.37
CA GLU A 23 6.21 -23.88 0.96
C GLU A 23 7.09 -24.60 2.00
N GLY A 24 6.81 -24.42 3.30
CA GLY A 24 7.45 -25.21 4.38
C GLY A 24 7.09 -26.69 4.34
N LEU A 25 5.81 -27.03 4.14
CA LEU A 25 5.36 -28.42 3.94
C LEU A 25 6.09 -29.07 2.76
N GLY A 26 6.35 -28.33 1.69
CA GLY A 26 7.07 -28.81 0.52
C GLY A 26 8.59 -28.78 0.62
N ARG A 27 9.14 -28.06 1.62
CA ARG A 27 10.57 -27.67 1.70
C ARG A 27 11.10 -27.13 0.37
N THR A 28 10.44 -26.09 -0.14
CA THR A 28 10.74 -25.49 -1.44
C THR A 28 11.90 -24.49 -1.36
N GLU A 29 12.43 -24.07 -2.52
CA GLU A 29 13.44 -23.00 -2.58
C GLU A 29 12.94 -21.67 -1.99
N LEU A 30 11.64 -21.39 -2.12
CA LEU A 30 11.03 -20.20 -1.51
C LEU A 30 11.07 -20.26 0.02
N PHE A 31 10.84 -21.45 0.61
CA PHE A 31 10.96 -21.64 2.04
C PHE A 31 12.40 -21.42 2.50
N LYS A 32 13.38 -21.97 1.77
CA LYS A 32 14.81 -21.77 2.06
C LYS A 32 15.22 -20.31 1.94
N SER A 33 14.92 -19.62 0.82
CA SER A 33 15.25 -18.20 0.61
C SER A 33 14.68 -17.31 1.73
N LYS A 34 13.39 -17.51 2.09
CA LYS A 34 12.76 -16.76 3.19
C LYS A 34 13.50 -16.94 4.52
N ILE A 35 13.90 -18.17 4.85
CA ILE A 35 14.65 -18.48 6.08
C ILE A 35 16.04 -17.86 6.02
N THR A 36 16.75 -18.03 4.91
CA THR A 36 18.10 -17.49 4.71
C THR A 36 18.10 -15.97 4.85
N LYS A 37 17.12 -15.26 4.26
CA LYS A 37 16.99 -13.81 4.38
C LYS A 37 16.78 -13.35 5.82
N GLN A 38 15.94 -14.05 6.58
CA GLN A 38 15.67 -13.72 7.99
C GLN A 38 16.87 -14.04 8.89
N PHE A 39 17.54 -15.17 8.67
CA PHE A 39 18.76 -15.53 9.39
C PHE A 39 19.92 -14.57 9.08
N ASP A 40 20.05 -14.13 7.83
CA ASP A 40 21.02 -13.14 7.38
C ASP A 40 20.83 -11.80 8.10
N GLN A 41 19.60 -11.25 8.13
CA GLN A 41 19.29 -10.01 8.85
C GLN A 41 19.56 -10.12 10.35
N PHE A 42 19.15 -11.24 10.96
CA PHE A 42 19.44 -11.55 12.36
C PHE A 42 20.95 -11.47 12.66
N LEU A 43 21.79 -12.12 11.85
CA LEU A 43 23.25 -12.10 12.03
C LEU A 43 23.85 -10.71 11.77
N ILE A 44 23.39 -10.00 10.74
CA ILE A 44 23.85 -8.65 10.40
C ILE A 44 23.62 -7.69 11.58
N LYS A 45 22.40 -7.67 12.13
CA LYS A 45 22.08 -6.83 13.30
C LYS A 45 22.85 -7.27 14.54
N GLY A 46 23.00 -8.58 14.74
CA GLY A 46 23.78 -9.14 15.83
C GLY A 46 25.25 -8.71 15.82
N LYS A 47 25.92 -8.75 14.66
CA LYS A 47 27.32 -8.33 14.52
C LYS A 47 27.54 -6.84 14.87
N LYS A 48 26.52 -5.99 14.72
CA LYS A 48 26.59 -4.58 15.15
C LYS A 48 26.68 -4.42 16.68
N VAL A 49 26.25 -5.43 17.43
CA VAL A 49 26.38 -5.51 18.90
C VAL A 49 27.76 -6.01 19.33
N LEU A 50 28.41 -6.89 18.54
CA LEU A 50 29.72 -7.50 18.85
C LEU A 50 30.94 -6.55 18.82
N LYS A 51 30.72 -5.23 18.79
CA LYS A 51 31.83 -4.27 18.82
C LYS A 51 32.52 -4.30 20.19
N ASN A 52 33.84 -4.50 20.18
CA ASN A 52 34.66 -4.69 21.38
C ASN A 52 34.45 -3.56 22.42
N GLN A 53 33.84 -3.92 23.56
CA GLN A 53 33.78 -3.07 24.74
C GLN A 53 34.28 -3.84 25.97
N PRO A 54 35.28 -3.33 26.70
CA PRO A 54 35.86 -4.01 27.87
C PRO A 54 34.85 -4.38 28.96
N GLU A 55 33.80 -3.58 29.13
CA GLU A 55 32.89 -3.62 30.27
C GLU A 55 31.82 -4.72 30.18
N VAL A 56 31.46 -5.14 28.96
CA VAL A 56 30.49 -6.23 28.69
C VAL A 56 31.15 -7.43 28.00
N LYS A 57 32.48 -7.57 28.14
CA LYS A 57 33.28 -8.54 27.40
C LYS A 57 32.82 -9.99 27.56
N GLU A 58 32.34 -10.38 28.74
CA GLU A 58 31.84 -11.74 28.99
C GLU A 58 30.54 -12.03 28.21
N SER A 59 29.56 -11.11 28.29
CA SER A 59 28.31 -11.21 27.54
C SER A 59 28.53 -11.13 26.03
N LEU A 60 29.46 -10.28 25.57
CA LEU A 60 29.85 -10.22 24.15
C LEU A 60 30.45 -11.54 23.66
N LYS A 61 31.34 -12.15 24.46
CA LYS A 61 31.93 -13.46 24.12
C LYS A 61 30.88 -14.58 24.12
N SER A 62 29.92 -14.52 25.04
CA SER A 62 28.79 -15.46 25.06
C SER A 62 27.92 -15.31 23.81
N LEU A 63 27.65 -14.07 23.40
CA LEU A 63 26.91 -13.75 22.18
C LEU A 63 27.64 -14.24 20.92
N GLU A 64 28.94 -13.96 20.80
CA GLU A 64 29.79 -14.40 19.69
C GLU A 64 29.82 -15.93 19.55
N ASN A 65 30.04 -16.65 20.65
CA ASN A 65 29.98 -18.12 20.65
C ASN A 65 28.61 -18.64 20.21
N SER A 66 27.52 -18.00 20.65
CA SER A 66 26.16 -18.42 20.28
C SER A 66 25.90 -18.17 18.79
N PHE A 67 26.46 -17.11 18.20
CA PHE A 67 26.39 -16.88 16.76
C PHE A 67 27.19 -17.90 15.95
N ASP A 68 28.39 -18.26 16.38
CA ASP A 68 29.18 -19.31 15.72
C ASP A 68 28.47 -20.67 15.77
N GLU A 69 27.88 -21.00 16.92
CA GLU A 69 27.04 -22.18 17.12
C GLU A 69 25.81 -22.15 16.19
N LEU A 70 25.08 -21.03 16.13
CA LEU A 70 23.91 -20.84 15.26
C LEU A 70 24.27 -20.89 13.78
N HIS A 71 25.36 -20.24 13.37
CA HIS A 71 25.84 -20.24 11.99
C HIS A 71 26.24 -21.64 11.54
N THR A 72 26.95 -22.37 12.39
CA THR A 72 27.30 -23.78 12.16
C THR A 72 26.06 -24.65 12.06
N LEU A 73 25.10 -24.48 12.98
CA LEU A 73 23.84 -25.21 12.97
C LEU A 73 23.06 -24.95 11.68
N PHE A 74 22.97 -23.68 11.26
CA PHE A 74 22.29 -23.26 10.05
C PHE A 74 22.90 -23.87 8.79
N HIS A 75 24.22 -23.79 8.63
CA HIS A 75 24.91 -24.35 7.46
C HIS A 75 24.83 -25.88 7.38
N ASN A 76 24.81 -26.56 8.53
CA ASN A 76 24.66 -28.02 8.59
C ASN A 76 23.20 -28.47 8.47
N THR A 77 22.23 -27.55 8.53
CA THR A 77 20.81 -27.87 8.43
C THR A 77 20.39 -27.97 6.97
N ASP A 78 19.81 -29.11 6.61
CA ASP A 78 19.19 -29.31 5.31
C ASP A 78 17.75 -28.79 5.30
N PHE A 79 17.54 -27.62 4.68
CA PHE A 79 16.23 -26.98 4.54
C PHE A 79 15.39 -27.48 3.36
N LEU A 80 15.94 -28.32 2.46
CA LEU A 80 15.28 -28.79 1.24
C LEU A 80 14.95 -30.28 1.26
N GLY A 81 15.84 -31.13 1.80
CA GLY A 81 15.64 -32.58 1.87
C GLY A 81 14.68 -33.00 2.98
N THR A 82 14.86 -34.20 3.56
CA THR A 82 13.93 -34.76 4.55
C THR A 82 14.46 -34.80 5.98
N ALA A 83 15.76 -34.51 6.18
CA ALA A 83 16.38 -34.53 7.50
C ALA A 83 15.66 -33.55 8.46
N PRO A 84 15.33 -33.96 9.70
CA PRO A 84 14.68 -33.06 10.65
C PRO A 84 15.51 -31.79 10.88
N ILE A 85 14.86 -30.63 10.76
CA ILE A 85 15.42 -29.33 11.16
C ILE A 85 15.51 -29.34 12.70
N PRO A 86 16.68 -29.05 13.28
CA PRO A 86 16.91 -29.12 14.72
C PRO A 86 16.32 -27.90 15.46
N VAL A 87 14.98 -27.81 15.51
CA VAL A 87 14.25 -26.63 16.06
C VAL A 87 14.60 -26.38 17.52
N ASN A 88 14.71 -27.41 18.35
CA ASN A 88 15.05 -27.26 19.77
C ASN A 88 16.49 -26.71 19.94
N ASP A 89 17.43 -27.16 19.10
CA ASP A 89 18.81 -26.66 19.16
C ASP A 89 18.87 -25.18 18.72
N PHE A 90 18.09 -24.79 17.71
CA PHE A 90 17.92 -23.38 17.36
C PHE A 90 17.30 -22.59 18.52
N GLU A 91 16.23 -23.07 19.13
CA GLU A 91 15.53 -22.41 20.23
C GLU A 91 16.45 -22.21 21.46
N ASP A 92 17.18 -23.24 21.86
CA ASP A 92 18.14 -23.18 22.97
C ASP A 92 19.23 -22.12 22.71
N LEU A 93 19.78 -22.10 21.50
CA LEU A 93 20.79 -21.11 21.10
C LEU A 93 20.22 -19.69 20.98
N LEU A 94 18.99 -19.53 20.49
CA LEU A 94 18.32 -18.24 20.42
C LEU A 94 17.98 -17.70 21.82
N ASN A 95 17.57 -18.56 22.76
CA ASN A 95 17.33 -18.17 24.15
C ASN A 95 18.63 -17.76 24.87
N LYS A 96 19.73 -18.47 24.61
CA LYS A 96 21.08 -18.09 25.09
C LYS A 96 21.54 -16.75 24.49
N THR A 97 21.25 -16.54 23.21
CA THR A 97 21.49 -15.30 22.49
C THR A 97 20.68 -14.14 23.09
N GLN A 98 19.39 -14.34 23.33
CA GLN A 98 18.50 -13.37 23.96
C GLN A 98 18.99 -12.96 25.34
N SER A 99 19.38 -13.93 26.16
CA SER A 99 19.92 -13.68 27.49
C SER A 99 21.18 -12.82 27.43
N SER A 100 22.10 -13.16 26.52
CA SER A 100 23.34 -12.39 26.32
C SER A 100 23.06 -10.96 25.83
N ALA A 101 22.07 -10.77 24.95
CA ALA A 101 21.65 -9.46 24.46
C ALA A 101 21.00 -8.61 25.57
N GLN A 102 20.14 -9.22 26.39
CA GLN A 102 19.50 -8.57 27.53
C GLN A 102 20.53 -8.10 28.57
N ASP A 103 21.55 -8.91 28.88
CA ASP A 103 22.62 -8.51 29.79
C ASP A 103 23.38 -7.28 29.28
N ILE A 104 23.63 -7.23 27.96
CA ILE A 104 24.28 -6.08 27.30
C ILE A 104 23.36 -4.85 27.36
N TYR A 105 22.06 -5.01 27.08
CA TYR A 105 21.07 -3.95 27.17
C TYR A 105 20.99 -3.38 28.59
N ASP A 106 20.85 -4.25 29.59
CA ASP A 106 20.71 -3.90 31.01
C ASP A 106 21.93 -3.15 31.53
N TYR A 107 23.13 -3.53 31.08
CA TYR A 107 24.35 -2.78 31.36
C TYR A 107 24.26 -1.35 30.80
N TYR A 108 24.02 -1.19 29.50
CA TYR A 108 24.04 0.12 28.86
C TYR A 108 22.93 1.04 29.36
N ILE A 109 21.72 0.53 29.60
CA ILE A 109 20.61 1.34 30.12
C ILE A 109 20.86 1.79 31.56
N THR A 110 21.53 0.94 32.36
CA THR A 110 21.92 1.27 33.73
C THR A 110 23.00 2.35 33.75
N GLU A 111 24.03 2.23 32.93
CA GLU A 111 25.08 3.26 32.80
C GLU A 111 24.51 4.58 32.26
N GLU A 112 23.64 4.52 31.25
CA GLU A 112 22.93 5.71 30.74
C GLU A 112 22.11 6.39 31.85
N SER A 113 21.36 5.60 32.63
CA SER A 113 20.55 6.10 33.74
C SER A 113 21.40 6.74 34.85
N LYS A 114 22.59 6.20 35.14
CA LYS A 114 23.53 6.81 36.11
C LYS A 114 23.99 8.17 35.62
N VAL A 115 24.41 8.29 34.35
CA VAL A 115 24.89 9.57 33.83
C VAL A 115 23.77 10.60 33.68
N GLN A 116 22.57 10.19 33.29
CA GLN A 116 21.39 11.07 33.23
C GLN A 116 21.02 11.62 34.61
N LYS A 117 21.09 10.78 35.66
CA LYS A 117 20.90 11.20 37.07
C LYS A 117 21.98 12.18 37.51
N GLU A 118 23.26 11.92 37.22
CA GLU A 118 24.38 12.82 37.57
C GLU A 118 24.29 14.18 36.87
N LYS A 119 23.81 14.21 35.62
CA LYS A 119 23.69 15.43 34.81
C LYS A 119 22.36 16.17 34.99
N ASN A 120 21.40 15.57 35.71
CA ASN A 120 20.04 16.06 35.92
C ASN A 120 19.31 16.40 34.61
N ASN A 121 19.60 15.66 33.54
CA ASN A 121 19.13 15.92 32.20
C ASN A 121 18.81 14.61 31.47
N TYR A 122 17.62 14.07 31.74
CA TYR A 122 17.13 12.80 31.21
C TYR A 122 16.79 12.82 29.71
N GLN A 123 16.70 14.01 29.09
CA GLN A 123 16.23 14.18 27.71
C GLN A 123 17.34 14.37 26.67
N TYR A 124 18.56 14.77 27.07
CA TYR A 124 19.61 15.18 26.11
C TYR A 124 20.90 14.36 26.18
N TYR A 125 21.03 13.43 27.13
CA TYR A 125 22.24 12.62 27.30
C TYR A 125 22.01 11.18 26.84
N HIS A 126 22.77 10.77 25.82
CA HIS A 126 22.72 9.46 25.16
C HIS A 126 24.14 8.91 24.91
N LYS A 127 24.95 8.75 25.96
CA LYS A 127 26.35 8.29 25.82
C LYS A 127 26.43 6.88 25.21
N HIS A 128 25.47 6.02 25.51
CA HIS A 128 25.33 4.64 25.05
C HIS A 128 24.09 4.47 24.14
N GLY A 129 23.57 5.56 23.57
CA GLY A 129 22.37 5.53 22.74
C GLY A 129 22.53 4.70 21.45
N THR A 130 23.75 4.65 20.89
CA THR A 130 24.03 3.84 19.69
C THR A 130 24.00 2.35 20.03
N GLU A 131 24.62 1.95 21.13
CA GLU A 131 24.64 0.58 21.62
C GLU A 131 23.23 0.11 21.98
N LEU A 132 22.47 0.92 22.71
CA LEU A 132 21.07 0.62 23.04
C LEU A 132 20.19 0.47 21.79
N ARG A 133 20.39 1.33 20.78
CA ARG A 133 19.69 1.19 19.50
C ARG A 133 20.06 -0.10 18.78
N ASN A 134 21.35 -0.42 18.68
CA ASN A 134 21.82 -1.64 18.02
C ASN A 134 21.27 -2.90 18.70
N VAL A 135 21.22 -2.92 20.04
CA VAL A 135 20.66 -4.04 20.78
C VAL A 135 19.15 -4.15 20.55
N ARG A 136 18.40 -3.05 20.56
CA ARG A 136 16.95 -3.07 20.26
C ARG A 136 16.65 -3.53 18.83
N GLU A 137 17.41 -3.05 17.84
CA GLU A 137 17.29 -3.52 16.46
C GLU A 137 17.58 -5.02 16.36
N PHE A 138 18.60 -5.50 17.08
CA PHE A 138 18.92 -6.92 17.12
C PHE A 138 17.85 -7.76 17.83
N GLU A 139 17.33 -7.32 18.97
CA GLU A 139 16.23 -7.98 19.70
C GLU A 139 14.96 -8.08 18.85
N HIS A 140 14.69 -7.07 18.01
CA HIS A 140 13.59 -7.11 17.06
C HIS A 140 13.77 -8.23 16.02
N GLU A 141 14.91 -8.31 15.36
CA GLU A 141 15.20 -9.38 14.39
C GLU A 141 15.26 -10.77 15.05
N LEU A 142 15.79 -10.86 16.27
CA LEU A 142 15.78 -12.07 17.09
C LEU A 142 14.35 -12.55 17.34
N SER A 143 13.44 -11.65 17.73
CA SER A 143 12.02 -11.98 17.93
C SER A 143 11.34 -12.43 16.64
N ILE A 144 11.64 -11.78 15.51
CA ILE A 144 11.14 -12.20 14.19
C ILE A 144 11.60 -13.63 13.87
N PHE A 145 12.88 -13.94 14.07
CA PHE A 145 13.43 -15.26 13.79
C PHE A 145 12.89 -16.33 14.76
N GLN A 146 12.72 -16.02 16.05
CA GLN A 146 12.04 -16.88 17.02
C GLN A 146 10.59 -17.20 16.57
N ASN A 147 9.82 -16.17 16.20
CA ASN A 147 8.45 -16.37 15.70
C ASN A 147 8.43 -17.23 14.43
N LEU A 148 9.42 -17.07 13.55
CA LEU A 148 9.56 -17.85 12.33
C LEU A 148 9.78 -19.34 12.61
N ILE A 149 10.69 -19.72 13.52
CA ILE A 149 10.95 -21.14 13.84
C ILE A 149 9.77 -21.84 14.51
N HIS A 150 8.86 -21.09 15.15
CA HIS A 150 7.63 -21.62 15.75
C HIS A 150 6.41 -21.57 14.81
N SER A 151 6.57 -21.00 13.61
CA SER A 151 5.50 -20.89 12.62
C SER A 151 4.99 -22.25 12.14
N SER A 152 3.74 -22.30 11.66
CA SER A 152 3.18 -23.50 11.03
C SER A 152 4.04 -24.00 9.86
N SER A 153 4.70 -23.08 9.13
CA SER A 153 5.59 -23.43 8.02
C SER A 153 6.80 -24.26 8.48
N PHE A 154 7.45 -23.88 9.59
CA PHE A 154 8.57 -24.64 10.16
C PHE A 154 8.12 -25.98 10.74
N LYS A 155 6.99 -25.99 11.46
CA LYS A 155 6.40 -27.24 11.99
C LYS A 155 6.14 -28.24 10.85
N LEU A 156 5.57 -27.78 9.74
CA LEU A 156 5.30 -28.61 8.56
C LEU A 156 6.54 -29.05 7.80
N ALA A 157 7.64 -28.31 7.89
CA ALA A 157 8.91 -28.74 7.30
C ALA A 157 9.39 -30.04 7.94
N ASN A 158 9.30 -30.17 9.26
CA ASN A 158 9.67 -31.37 10.01
C ASN A 158 8.59 -32.45 10.01
N ASN A 159 7.33 -32.02 10.07
CA ASN A 159 6.19 -32.90 10.21
C ASN A 159 5.16 -32.55 9.12
N PRO A 160 5.29 -33.11 7.90
CA PRO A 160 4.52 -32.70 6.73
C PRO A 160 3.08 -33.24 6.71
N PHE A 161 2.42 -33.21 7.87
CA PHE A 161 1.06 -33.68 8.08
C PHE A 161 0.22 -32.51 8.56
N LEU A 162 -0.60 -31.96 7.67
CA LEU A 162 -1.44 -30.79 7.91
C LEU A 162 -2.91 -31.19 8.02
N LEU A 163 -3.59 -30.72 9.06
CA LEU A 163 -5.04 -30.63 9.12
C LEU A 163 -5.45 -29.17 9.00
N LEU A 164 -6.05 -28.82 7.85
CA LEU A 164 -6.58 -27.48 7.59
C LEU A 164 -8.08 -27.46 7.89
N ASP A 165 -8.49 -26.72 8.92
CA ASP A 165 -9.90 -26.53 9.24
C ASP A 165 -10.42 -25.12 8.90
N GLY A 166 -11.74 -24.96 8.91
CA GLY A 166 -12.41 -23.70 8.64
C GLY A 166 -13.90 -23.90 8.37
N GLU A 167 -14.65 -22.81 8.37
CA GLU A 167 -16.09 -22.82 8.11
C GLU A 167 -16.45 -23.21 6.65
N ALA A 168 -17.73 -23.48 6.40
CA ALA A 168 -18.23 -23.76 5.06
C ALA A 168 -18.10 -22.52 4.14
N GLY A 169 -17.76 -22.75 2.86
CA GLY A 169 -17.63 -21.67 1.87
C GLY A 169 -16.39 -20.79 1.99
N ILE A 170 -15.57 -20.96 3.04
CA ILE A 170 -14.44 -20.07 3.36
C ILE A 170 -13.24 -20.16 2.40
N GLY A 171 -13.26 -21.09 1.43
CA GLY A 171 -12.22 -21.17 0.37
C GLY A 171 -11.25 -22.35 0.45
N LYS A 172 -11.39 -23.28 1.41
CA LYS A 172 -10.45 -24.43 1.58
C LYS A 172 -10.18 -25.23 0.30
N SER A 173 -11.24 -25.67 -0.39
CA SER A 173 -11.12 -26.44 -1.64
C SER A 173 -10.46 -25.64 -2.76
N HIS A 174 -10.70 -24.33 -2.82
CA HIS A 174 -10.07 -23.44 -3.79
C HIS A 174 -8.57 -23.31 -3.51
N LEU A 175 -8.20 -23.04 -2.25
CA LEU A 175 -6.81 -23.00 -1.79
C LEU A 175 -6.06 -24.30 -2.11
N MET A 176 -6.66 -25.47 -1.85
CA MET A 176 -6.05 -26.76 -2.22
C MET A 176 -5.82 -26.89 -3.73
N GLY A 177 -6.81 -26.51 -4.53
CA GLY A 177 -6.71 -26.52 -5.99
C GLY A 177 -5.59 -25.62 -6.51
N ASP A 178 -5.48 -24.40 -5.98
CA ASP A 178 -4.45 -23.43 -6.34
C ASP A 178 -3.05 -23.91 -5.95
N ILE A 179 -2.87 -24.36 -4.70
CA ILE A 179 -1.59 -24.86 -4.19
C ILE A 179 -1.09 -26.02 -5.02
N VAL A 180 -1.93 -27.04 -5.28
CA VAL A 180 -1.52 -28.19 -6.09
C VAL A 180 -1.19 -27.76 -7.52
N SER A 181 -1.96 -26.83 -8.11
CA SER A 181 -1.69 -26.31 -9.46
C SER A 181 -0.35 -25.57 -9.53
N ARG A 182 -0.05 -24.72 -8.54
CA ARG A 182 1.25 -24.02 -8.43
C ARG A 182 2.41 -24.97 -8.22
N ARG A 183 2.24 -25.98 -7.36
CA ARG A 183 3.25 -27.03 -7.12
C ARG A 183 3.60 -27.75 -8.42
N ILE A 184 2.59 -28.20 -9.18
CA ILE A 184 2.82 -28.88 -10.47
C ILE A 184 3.54 -27.97 -11.47
N LYS A 185 3.16 -26.68 -11.56
CA LYS A 185 3.85 -25.69 -12.43
C LYS A 185 5.32 -25.49 -12.06
N LYS A 186 5.68 -25.67 -10.78
CA LYS A 186 7.06 -25.61 -10.26
C LYS A 186 7.71 -27.00 -10.15
N GLU A 187 7.17 -28.00 -10.85
CA GLU A 187 7.67 -29.38 -10.87
C GLU A 187 7.73 -30.07 -9.48
N HIS A 188 6.83 -29.68 -8.57
CA HIS A 188 6.57 -30.41 -7.33
C HIS A 188 5.35 -31.32 -7.53
N GLU A 189 5.58 -32.62 -7.59
CA GLU A 189 4.53 -33.62 -7.81
C GLU A 189 3.60 -33.74 -6.58
N SER A 190 2.32 -34.04 -6.81
CA SER A 190 1.29 -34.15 -5.76
C SER A 190 0.16 -35.07 -6.19
N VAL A 191 -0.47 -35.75 -5.23
CA VAL A 191 -1.68 -36.56 -5.43
C VAL A 191 -2.85 -35.79 -4.85
N PHE A 192 -3.88 -35.50 -5.65
CA PHE A 192 -5.05 -34.73 -5.20
C PHE A 192 -6.33 -35.55 -5.27
N LEU A 193 -7.01 -35.70 -4.14
CA LEU A 193 -8.22 -36.48 -3.95
C LEU A 193 -9.28 -35.62 -3.25
N LEU A 194 -10.56 -35.90 -3.54
CA LEU A 194 -11.69 -35.22 -2.92
C LEU A 194 -12.42 -36.20 -1.99
N GLY A 195 -12.86 -35.73 -0.82
CA GLY A 195 -13.61 -36.51 0.16
C GLY A 195 -14.90 -37.10 -0.41
N GLN A 196 -15.55 -36.39 -1.33
CA GLN A 196 -16.72 -36.89 -2.07
C GLN A 196 -16.44 -38.16 -2.91
N HIS A 197 -15.16 -38.48 -3.20
CA HIS A 197 -14.81 -39.72 -3.90
C HIS A 197 -14.89 -40.96 -2.99
N PHE A 198 -14.96 -40.77 -1.67
CA PHE A 198 -15.07 -41.85 -0.69
C PHE A 198 -16.55 -42.11 -0.38
N VAL A 199 -17.16 -43.04 -1.12
CA VAL A 199 -18.61 -43.28 -1.13
C VAL A 199 -19.03 -44.55 -0.40
N THR A 200 -18.07 -45.34 0.08
CA THR A 200 -18.31 -46.54 0.91
C THR A 200 -17.65 -46.38 2.28
N GLU A 201 -17.98 -47.30 3.20
CA GLU A 201 -17.35 -47.40 4.52
C GLU A 201 -16.17 -48.41 4.51
N GLU A 202 -15.67 -48.75 3.32
CA GLU A 202 -14.47 -49.58 3.16
C GLU A 202 -13.21 -48.78 3.51
N ASP A 203 -12.11 -49.49 3.79
CA ASP A 203 -10.78 -48.93 3.98
C ASP A 203 -10.42 -47.85 2.91
N PRO A 204 -9.85 -46.68 3.32
CA PRO A 204 -9.58 -45.57 2.41
C PRO A 204 -8.71 -45.95 1.21
N TRP A 205 -7.69 -46.80 1.39
CA TRP A 205 -6.81 -47.21 0.30
C TRP A 205 -7.53 -48.07 -0.74
N THR A 206 -8.45 -48.92 -0.30
CA THR A 206 -9.32 -49.70 -1.20
C THR A 206 -10.13 -48.78 -2.11
N GLN A 207 -10.69 -47.70 -1.55
CA GLN A 207 -11.45 -46.71 -2.32
C GLN A 207 -10.55 -45.90 -3.26
N ILE A 208 -9.37 -45.47 -2.79
CA ILE A 208 -8.37 -44.76 -3.60
C ILE A 208 -7.94 -45.59 -4.81
N PHE A 209 -7.61 -46.87 -4.62
CA PHE A 209 -7.18 -47.75 -5.71
C PHE A 209 -8.29 -48.05 -6.71
N LYS A 210 -9.53 -48.24 -6.25
CA LYS A 210 -10.70 -48.34 -7.14
C LYS A 210 -10.84 -47.07 -7.99
N ARG A 211 -10.68 -45.88 -7.39
CA ARG A 211 -10.78 -44.59 -8.08
C ARG A 211 -9.67 -44.37 -9.10
N LEU A 212 -8.42 -44.67 -8.71
CA LEU A 212 -7.24 -44.54 -9.57
C LEU A 212 -7.13 -45.67 -10.61
N GLN A 213 -7.98 -46.69 -10.53
CA GLN A 213 -7.93 -47.91 -11.36
C GLN A 213 -6.57 -48.63 -11.26
N ILE A 214 -6.00 -48.64 -10.06
CA ILE A 214 -4.71 -49.27 -9.77
C ILE A 214 -4.96 -50.56 -9.00
N ASN A 215 -4.38 -51.67 -9.45
CA ASN A 215 -4.36 -52.92 -8.67
C ASN A 215 -3.07 -53.01 -7.85
N SER A 216 -3.11 -52.52 -6.61
CA SER A 216 -1.95 -52.47 -5.70
C SER A 216 -2.38 -52.59 -4.24
N LYS A 217 -1.39 -52.74 -3.34
CA LYS A 217 -1.55 -52.55 -1.89
C LYS A 217 -0.93 -51.21 -1.47
N SER A 218 -1.40 -50.62 -0.36
CA SER A 218 -0.95 -49.32 0.15
C SER A 218 0.58 -49.26 0.29
N ALA A 219 1.18 -50.25 0.95
CA ALA A 219 2.63 -50.34 1.13
C ALA A 219 3.43 -50.35 -0.19
N SER A 220 2.95 -51.05 -1.23
CA SER A 220 3.64 -51.08 -2.51
C SER A 220 3.48 -49.76 -3.29
N PHE A 221 2.35 -49.09 -3.13
CA PHE A 221 2.08 -47.82 -3.78
C PHE A 221 2.89 -46.69 -3.15
N LEU A 222 2.80 -46.56 -1.82
CA LEU A 222 3.55 -45.56 -1.04
C LEU A 222 5.06 -45.74 -1.20
N LYS A 223 5.56 -46.98 -1.23
CA LYS A 223 6.99 -47.24 -1.52
C LYS A 223 7.43 -46.69 -2.87
N LYS A 224 6.61 -46.85 -3.93
CA LYS A 224 6.92 -46.32 -5.26
C LYS A 224 6.84 -44.80 -5.31
N LEU A 225 5.85 -44.19 -4.66
CA LEU A 225 5.77 -42.74 -4.54
C LEU A 225 6.96 -42.16 -3.78
N ASN A 226 7.35 -42.78 -2.67
CA ASN A 226 8.51 -42.35 -1.91
C ASN A 226 9.79 -42.43 -2.75
N GLN A 227 9.99 -43.52 -3.50
CA GLN A 227 11.15 -43.65 -4.39
C GLN A 227 11.16 -42.56 -5.47
N ARG A 228 10.00 -42.25 -6.08
CA ARG A 228 9.89 -41.18 -7.08
C ARG A 228 10.21 -39.81 -6.48
N ALA A 229 9.70 -39.53 -5.28
CA ALA A 229 9.94 -38.31 -4.55
C ALA A 229 11.44 -38.15 -4.21
N GLU A 230 12.07 -39.21 -3.71
CA GLU A 230 13.50 -39.31 -3.43
C GLU A 230 14.36 -39.08 -4.69
N GLU A 231 14.02 -39.72 -5.82
CA GLU A 231 14.71 -39.53 -7.10
C GLU A 231 14.62 -38.08 -7.62
N SER A 232 13.53 -37.38 -7.31
CA SER A 232 13.33 -35.97 -7.68
C SER A 232 13.94 -34.97 -6.70
N GLY A 233 14.34 -35.41 -5.51
CA GLY A 233 14.72 -34.53 -4.40
C GLY A 233 13.59 -33.62 -3.90
N LYS A 234 12.34 -33.93 -4.23
CA LYS A 234 11.16 -33.10 -3.91
C LYS A 234 10.08 -33.94 -3.25
N ARG A 235 9.57 -33.48 -2.10
CA ARG A 235 8.49 -34.16 -1.36
C ARG A 235 7.21 -34.26 -2.20
N ILE A 236 6.67 -35.47 -2.32
CA ILE A 236 5.35 -35.71 -2.90
C ILE A 236 4.30 -35.57 -1.80
N VAL A 237 3.29 -34.75 -2.04
CA VAL A 237 2.24 -34.48 -1.05
C VAL A 237 0.92 -35.05 -1.51
N ILE A 238 0.27 -35.82 -0.64
CA ILE A 238 -1.08 -36.33 -0.83
C ILE A 238 -2.04 -35.33 -0.20
N PHE A 239 -2.98 -34.84 -0.99
CA PHE A 239 -4.01 -33.90 -0.57
C PHE A 239 -5.36 -34.61 -0.61
N ILE A 240 -6.09 -34.58 0.50
CA ILE A 240 -7.49 -35.03 0.58
C ILE A 240 -8.34 -33.85 1.04
N ASP A 241 -9.04 -33.26 0.08
CA ASP A 241 -9.93 -32.13 0.36
C ASP A 241 -11.27 -32.62 0.94
N ALA A 242 -11.72 -31.99 2.01
CA ALA A 242 -13.01 -32.15 2.68
C ALA A 242 -13.29 -33.59 3.12
N ILE A 243 -12.47 -34.12 4.04
CA ILE A 243 -12.60 -35.50 4.54
C ILE A 243 -13.96 -35.80 5.20
N ASN A 244 -14.70 -34.77 5.62
CA ASN A 244 -16.06 -34.88 6.14
C ASN A 244 -17.16 -35.03 5.07
N GLU A 245 -16.82 -35.03 3.77
CA GLU A 245 -17.77 -35.24 2.66
C GLU A 245 -17.86 -36.72 2.24
N GLY A 246 -18.82 -37.06 1.37
CA GLY A 246 -19.10 -38.44 0.97
C GLY A 246 -19.61 -39.28 2.14
N LYS A 247 -19.03 -40.46 2.36
CA LYS A 247 -19.24 -41.29 3.54
C LYS A 247 -18.25 -40.99 4.69
N GLY A 248 -17.45 -39.93 4.56
CA GLY A 248 -16.31 -39.64 5.43
C GLY A 248 -16.60 -39.64 6.94
N ASN A 249 -17.75 -39.10 7.35
CA ASN A 249 -18.14 -39.02 8.76
C ASN A 249 -18.35 -40.38 9.44
N TYR A 250 -18.51 -41.45 8.65
CA TYR A 250 -18.82 -42.79 9.15
C TYR A 250 -17.60 -43.71 9.24
N PHE A 251 -16.54 -43.44 8.47
CA PHE A 251 -15.38 -44.35 8.41
C PHE A 251 -14.06 -43.67 8.76
N TRP A 252 -13.88 -42.36 8.51
CA TRP A 252 -12.56 -41.75 8.74
C TRP A 252 -12.14 -41.80 10.20
N ASN A 253 -13.04 -41.72 11.18
CA ASN A 253 -12.69 -41.89 12.59
C ASN A 253 -12.06 -43.27 12.89
N GLU A 254 -12.48 -44.34 12.19
CA GLU A 254 -11.93 -45.69 12.37
C GLU A 254 -10.59 -45.89 11.63
N PHE A 255 -10.40 -45.20 10.49
CA PHE A 255 -9.27 -45.46 9.59
C PHE A 255 -8.22 -44.34 9.52
N VAL A 256 -8.50 -43.10 9.96
CA VAL A 256 -7.58 -41.97 9.79
C VAL A 256 -6.26 -42.21 10.50
N LYS A 257 -6.30 -42.78 11.70
CA LYS A 257 -5.09 -43.11 12.47
C LYS A 257 -4.22 -44.12 11.74
N SER A 258 -4.78 -45.20 11.20
CA SER A 258 -4.00 -46.19 10.44
C SER A 258 -3.52 -45.61 9.12
N PHE A 259 -4.36 -44.83 8.42
CA PHE A 259 -4.03 -44.16 7.16
C PHE A 259 -2.84 -43.20 7.28
N VAL A 260 -2.88 -42.30 8.27
CA VAL A 260 -1.78 -41.36 8.55
C VAL A 260 -0.51 -42.13 8.94
N ASN A 261 -0.61 -43.13 9.82
CA ASN A 261 0.53 -43.94 10.24
C ASN A 261 1.15 -44.78 9.11
N GLU A 262 0.39 -45.17 8.09
CA GLU A 262 0.94 -45.83 6.92
C GLU A 262 1.79 -44.89 6.07
N ILE A 263 1.39 -43.63 5.94
CA ILE A 263 2.13 -42.61 5.19
C ILE A 263 3.37 -42.15 5.97
N LYS A 264 3.27 -41.99 7.31
CA LYS A 264 4.39 -41.60 8.19
C LYS A 264 5.62 -42.52 8.12
N LYS A 265 5.49 -43.74 7.58
CA LYS A 265 6.61 -44.66 7.35
C LYS A 265 7.55 -44.23 6.23
N TYR A 266 7.20 -43.18 5.47
CA TYR A 266 7.90 -42.75 4.27
C TYR A 266 8.29 -41.26 4.39
N GLU A 267 9.59 -40.97 4.44
CA GLU A 267 10.12 -39.64 4.75
C GLU A 267 9.86 -38.59 3.66
N TRP A 268 9.74 -39.03 2.40
CA TRP A 268 9.53 -38.14 1.24
C TRP A 268 8.06 -37.88 0.93
N LEU A 269 7.14 -38.31 1.81
CA LEU A 269 5.71 -38.13 1.63
C LEU A 269 5.14 -37.13 2.64
N GLY A 270 4.26 -36.25 2.19
CA GLY A 270 3.44 -35.38 3.02
C GLY A 270 1.95 -35.69 2.87
N LEU A 271 1.15 -35.26 3.84
CA LEU A 271 -0.30 -35.37 3.82
C LEU A 271 -0.95 -34.05 4.21
N VAL A 272 -1.95 -33.64 3.43
CA VAL A 272 -2.83 -32.52 3.77
C VAL A 272 -4.26 -33.04 3.78
N LEU A 273 -4.94 -32.89 4.91
CA LEU A 273 -6.36 -33.15 5.06
C LEU A 273 -7.07 -31.82 5.30
N THR A 274 -8.19 -31.58 4.61
CA THR A 274 -9.06 -30.45 4.94
C THR A 274 -10.36 -30.93 5.56
N ILE A 275 -10.87 -30.20 6.55
CA ILE A 275 -12.09 -30.56 7.28
C ILE A 275 -12.90 -29.31 7.62
N ARG A 276 -14.22 -29.45 7.81
CA ARG A 276 -15.03 -28.42 8.45
C ARG A 276 -14.78 -28.40 9.96
N THR A 277 -14.63 -27.23 10.55
CA THR A 277 -14.30 -27.07 11.99
C THR A 277 -15.27 -27.84 12.91
N SER A 278 -16.56 -27.85 12.59
CA SER A 278 -17.60 -28.60 13.33
C SER A 278 -17.43 -30.12 13.33
N TYR A 279 -16.82 -30.70 12.29
CA TYR A 279 -16.58 -32.15 12.15
C TYR A 279 -15.23 -32.59 12.71
N LYS A 280 -14.36 -31.63 13.05
CA LYS A 280 -12.98 -31.86 13.50
C LYS A 280 -12.91 -32.87 14.64
N ASN A 281 -13.63 -32.62 15.74
CA ASN A 281 -13.61 -33.50 16.91
C ASN A 281 -14.34 -34.83 16.73
N LEU A 282 -15.24 -34.95 15.74
CA LEU A 282 -15.89 -36.23 15.43
C LEU A 282 -14.96 -37.17 14.67
N ILE A 283 -14.26 -36.63 13.67
CA ILE A 283 -13.42 -37.44 12.76
C ILE A 283 -12.00 -37.59 13.30
N LEU A 284 -11.44 -36.54 13.91
CA LEU A 284 -10.13 -36.54 14.56
C LEU A 284 -10.23 -35.88 15.95
N PRO A 285 -10.61 -36.65 16.99
CA PRO A 285 -10.59 -36.17 18.37
C PRO A 285 -9.23 -35.61 18.78
N GLU A 286 -9.20 -34.72 19.77
CA GLU A 286 -7.97 -34.04 20.22
C GLU A 286 -6.85 -35.01 20.64
N GLU A 287 -7.22 -36.10 21.34
CA GLU A 287 -6.29 -37.16 21.72
C GLU A 287 -5.63 -37.82 20.50
N GLU A 288 -6.40 -38.04 19.43
CA GLU A 288 -5.87 -38.63 18.20
C GLU A 288 -4.97 -37.67 17.44
N ARG A 289 -5.39 -36.40 17.30
CA ARG A 289 -4.59 -35.33 16.68
C ARG A 289 -3.24 -35.17 17.38
N THR A 290 -3.25 -35.17 18.71
CA THR A 290 -2.04 -35.11 19.54
C THR A 290 -1.19 -36.37 19.36
N SER A 291 -1.80 -37.56 19.40
CA SER A 291 -1.07 -38.84 19.23
C SER A 291 -0.45 -39.00 17.85
N LEU A 292 -1.11 -38.43 16.84
CA LEU A 292 -0.65 -38.45 15.46
C LEU A 292 0.32 -37.33 15.17
N ASP A 293 0.57 -36.39 16.09
CA ASP A 293 1.37 -35.19 15.87
C ASP A 293 1.03 -34.59 14.49
N ILE A 294 -0.18 -34.03 14.36
CA ILE A 294 -0.63 -33.37 13.12
C ILE A 294 -0.59 -31.87 13.35
N VAL A 295 0.00 -31.12 12.41
CA VAL A 295 0.01 -29.66 12.48
C VAL A 295 -1.37 -29.14 12.08
N GLU A 296 -1.95 -28.29 12.92
CA GLU A 296 -3.27 -27.71 12.68
C GLU A 296 -3.16 -26.25 12.23
N HIS A 297 -4.01 -25.86 11.29
CA HIS A 297 -4.13 -24.48 10.86
C HIS A 297 -5.58 -24.15 10.52
N HIS A 298 -6.05 -22.96 10.91
CA HIS A 298 -7.41 -22.51 10.63
C HIS A 298 -7.42 -21.52 9.46
N HIS A 299 -8.33 -21.72 8.51
CA HIS A 299 -8.46 -20.88 7.33
C HIS A 299 -9.59 -19.84 7.49
N TYR A 300 -9.20 -18.56 7.47
CA TYR A 300 -10.10 -17.42 7.70
C TYR A 300 -10.67 -16.76 6.44
N GLY A 301 -10.43 -17.31 5.24
CA GLY A 301 -10.95 -16.73 3.98
C GLY A 301 -10.29 -15.39 3.65
N PHE A 302 -11.10 -14.35 3.38
CA PHE A 302 -10.63 -13.01 3.01
C PHE A 302 -10.60 -12.02 4.17
N ARG A 303 -10.61 -12.50 5.41
CA ARG A 303 -10.46 -11.64 6.59
C ARG A 303 -9.20 -10.77 6.49
N ASN A 304 -9.36 -9.47 6.70
CA ASN A 304 -8.32 -8.42 6.62
C ASN A 304 -7.81 -8.10 5.20
N ILE A 305 -8.41 -8.67 4.14
CA ILE A 305 -8.09 -8.40 2.73
C ILE A 305 -9.37 -8.31 1.87
N GLU A 306 -10.49 -7.96 2.49
CA GLU A 306 -11.82 -7.97 1.89
C GLU A 306 -11.88 -7.03 0.69
N TYR A 307 -11.19 -5.90 0.78
CA TYR A 307 -11.15 -4.89 -0.26
C TYR A 307 -10.38 -5.38 -1.49
N GLU A 308 -9.16 -5.91 -1.30
CA GLU A 308 -8.34 -6.49 -2.36
C GLU A 308 -9.05 -7.65 -3.04
N ALA A 309 -9.68 -8.52 -2.24
CA ALA A 309 -10.47 -9.63 -2.76
C ALA A 309 -11.69 -9.15 -3.56
N SER A 310 -12.46 -8.18 -3.03
CA SER A 310 -13.64 -7.62 -3.71
C SER A 310 -13.26 -6.97 -5.04
N LYS A 311 -12.16 -6.21 -5.06
CA LYS A 311 -11.63 -5.60 -6.27
C LYS A 311 -11.31 -6.65 -7.34
N LEU A 312 -10.52 -7.68 -6.99
CA LEU A 312 -10.17 -8.76 -7.91
C LEU A 312 -11.41 -9.45 -8.49
N PHE A 313 -12.41 -9.72 -7.64
CA PHE A 313 -13.64 -10.39 -8.07
C PHE A 313 -14.45 -9.49 -9.00
N PHE A 314 -14.66 -8.23 -8.64
CA PHE A 314 -15.42 -7.29 -9.45
C PHE A 314 -14.76 -7.10 -10.83
N ASP A 315 -13.45 -6.91 -10.86
CA ASP A 315 -12.67 -6.81 -12.10
C ASP A 315 -12.85 -8.07 -12.97
N ASN A 316 -12.69 -9.27 -12.40
CA ASN A 316 -12.84 -10.53 -13.14
C ASN A 316 -14.27 -10.73 -13.70
N TYR A 317 -15.30 -10.33 -12.95
CA TYR A 317 -16.69 -10.47 -13.40
C TYR A 317 -17.17 -9.28 -14.25
N ASN A 318 -16.29 -8.32 -14.60
CA ASN A 318 -16.63 -7.07 -15.29
C ASN A 318 -17.75 -6.29 -14.58
N ILE A 319 -17.68 -6.25 -13.25
CA ILE A 319 -18.59 -5.49 -12.40
C ILE A 319 -17.86 -4.22 -12.02
N ALA A 320 -18.41 -3.07 -12.36
CA ALA A 320 -17.86 -1.79 -11.98
C ALA A 320 -17.84 -1.67 -10.44
N LEU A 321 -16.72 -1.19 -9.89
CA LEU A 321 -16.64 -0.91 -8.46
C LEU A 321 -17.76 0.07 -8.06
N PRO A 322 -18.39 -0.13 -6.90
CA PRO A 322 -19.42 0.75 -6.36
C PRO A 322 -18.87 2.18 -6.15
N ASN A 323 -19.77 3.16 -6.07
CA ASN A 323 -19.44 4.57 -5.83
C ASN A 323 -18.71 4.80 -4.49
N VAL A 324 -18.77 3.83 -3.58
CA VAL A 324 -18.12 3.82 -2.27
C VAL A 324 -17.66 2.39 -1.96
N PRO A 325 -16.48 2.16 -1.34
CA PRO A 325 -16.02 0.82 -0.97
C PRO A 325 -17.08 0.06 -0.15
N LEU A 326 -17.60 -1.04 -0.70
CA LEU A 326 -18.58 -1.87 -0.02
C LEU A 326 -17.86 -2.76 0.99
N LEU A 327 -18.14 -2.53 2.26
CA LEU A 327 -17.60 -3.28 3.39
C LEU A 327 -18.64 -4.23 3.94
N HIS A 328 -19.10 -5.17 3.10
CA HIS A 328 -19.92 -6.25 3.62
C HIS A 328 -19.01 -7.21 4.39
N PRO A 329 -19.20 -7.41 5.71
CA PRO A 329 -18.47 -8.45 6.44
C PRO A 329 -18.61 -9.82 5.78
N GLU A 330 -19.73 -10.07 5.09
CA GLU A 330 -19.97 -11.30 4.32
C GLU A 330 -19.01 -11.49 3.14
N PHE A 331 -18.37 -10.42 2.63
CA PHE A 331 -17.34 -10.52 1.60
C PHE A 331 -16.05 -11.17 2.13
N GLN A 332 -15.88 -11.34 3.45
CA GLN A 332 -14.86 -12.23 4.02
C GLN A 332 -15.02 -13.68 3.57
N ASN A 333 -16.26 -14.10 3.24
CA ASN A 333 -16.56 -15.43 2.76
C ASN A 333 -16.44 -15.47 1.22
N PRO A 334 -15.43 -16.17 0.66
CA PRO A 334 -15.20 -16.19 -0.79
C PRO A 334 -16.38 -16.75 -1.58
N LEU A 335 -17.12 -17.73 -1.04
CA LEU A 335 -18.29 -18.29 -1.71
C LEU A 335 -19.40 -17.24 -1.84
N PHE A 336 -19.63 -16.45 -0.80
CA PHE A 336 -20.65 -15.38 -0.85
C PHE A 336 -20.29 -14.34 -1.91
N LEU A 337 -19.07 -13.78 -1.85
CA LEU A 337 -18.60 -12.80 -2.81
C LEU A 337 -18.67 -13.34 -4.24
N LYS A 338 -18.28 -14.61 -4.45
CA LYS A 338 -18.41 -15.28 -5.74
C LYS A 338 -19.85 -15.35 -6.22
N LEU A 339 -20.78 -15.84 -5.39
CA LEU A 339 -22.19 -15.99 -5.75
C LEU A 339 -22.85 -14.64 -6.03
N PHE A 340 -22.48 -13.61 -5.27
CA PHE A 340 -22.91 -12.24 -5.49
C PHE A 340 -22.47 -11.75 -6.87
N CYS A 341 -21.18 -11.84 -7.20
CA CYS A 341 -20.64 -11.40 -8.49
C CYS A 341 -21.20 -12.22 -9.67
N GLU A 342 -21.27 -13.55 -9.53
CA GLU A 342 -21.89 -14.41 -10.54
C GLU A 342 -23.37 -14.07 -10.76
N GLY A 343 -24.08 -13.69 -9.70
CA GLY A 343 -25.48 -13.26 -9.77
C GLY A 343 -25.66 -12.00 -10.60
N ILE A 344 -24.82 -10.99 -10.36
CA ILE A 344 -24.81 -9.72 -11.11
C ILE A 344 -24.50 -9.99 -12.60
N ASN A 345 -23.41 -10.70 -12.88
CA ASN A 345 -23.00 -11.00 -14.25
C ASN A 345 -24.06 -11.82 -15.02
N LYS A 346 -24.64 -12.87 -14.40
CA LYS A 346 -25.71 -13.67 -15.04
C LYS A 346 -27.01 -12.90 -15.25
N ALA A 347 -27.27 -11.86 -14.46
CA ALA A 347 -28.39 -10.95 -14.69
C ALA A 347 -28.14 -10.00 -15.87
N GLY A 348 -26.98 -10.07 -16.53
CA GLY A 348 -26.58 -9.17 -17.61
C GLY A 348 -26.21 -7.77 -17.11
N LEU A 349 -25.92 -7.64 -15.81
CA LEU A 349 -25.56 -6.38 -15.18
C LEU A 349 -24.03 -6.28 -15.11
N THR A 350 -23.51 -5.11 -15.44
CA THR A 350 -22.08 -4.76 -15.34
C THR A 350 -21.78 -3.88 -14.14
N ARG A 351 -22.77 -3.66 -13.27
CA ARG A 351 -22.66 -2.83 -12.07
C ARG A 351 -23.68 -3.28 -11.03
N ILE A 352 -23.42 -2.94 -9.77
CA ILE A 352 -24.36 -3.14 -8.67
C ILE A 352 -25.53 -2.15 -8.85
N PRO A 353 -26.79 -2.60 -8.96
CA PRO A 353 -27.95 -1.70 -9.06
C PRO A 353 -28.01 -0.65 -7.94
N ASP A 354 -28.29 0.61 -8.29
CA ASP A 354 -28.40 1.74 -7.35
C ASP A 354 -29.46 1.53 -6.24
N GLY A 355 -30.41 0.61 -6.44
CA GLY A 355 -31.43 0.21 -5.46
C GLY A 355 -31.04 -0.92 -4.51
N LEU A 356 -29.81 -1.45 -4.59
CA LEU A 356 -29.26 -2.41 -3.61
C LEU A 356 -28.71 -1.72 -2.35
N GLN A 357 -29.19 -0.52 -2.04
CA GLN A 357 -28.87 0.14 -0.77
C GLN A 357 -29.54 -0.64 0.37
N GLY A 358 -28.71 -1.05 1.31
CA GLY A 358 -29.11 -1.79 2.51
C GLY A 358 -29.06 -3.32 2.38
N ILE A 359 -28.69 -3.93 3.51
CA ILE A 359 -28.46 -5.38 3.65
C ILE A 359 -29.69 -6.23 3.24
N THR A 360 -30.91 -5.74 3.47
CA THR A 360 -32.16 -6.39 3.06
C THR A 360 -32.22 -6.63 1.55
N SER A 361 -31.79 -5.65 0.76
CA SER A 361 -31.81 -5.71 -0.70
C SER A 361 -30.81 -6.75 -1.22
N ILE A 362 -29.65 -6.86 -0.57
CA ILE A 362 -28.60 -7.84 -0.87
C ILE A 362 -29.07 -9.26 -0.56
N ILE A 363 -29.70 -9.48 0.61
CA ILE A 363 -30.29 -10.76 0.97
C ILE A 363 -31.32 -11.19 -0.08
N ASN A 364 -32.23 -10.29 -0.45
CA ASN A 364 -33.27 -10.57 -1.44
C ASN A 364 -32.67 -10.90 -2.82
N PHE A 365 -31.63 -10.17 -3.23
CA PHE A 365 -30.92 -10.42 -4.49
C PHE A 365 -30.22 -11.78 -4.49
N PHE A 366 -29.50 -12.10 -3.42
CA PHE A 366 -28.86 -13.40 -3.22
C PHE A 366 -29.89 -14.53 -3.29
N VAL A 367 -30.97 -14.46 -2.51
CA VAL A 367 -32.05 -15.47 -2.48
C VAL A 367 -32.71 -15.63 -3.85
N LYS A 368 -33.01 -14.53 -4.54
CA LYS A 368 -33.60 -14.55 -5.89
C LYS A 368 -32.67 -15.23 -6.89
N ASN A 369 -31.37 -14.98 -6.83
CA ASN A 369 -30.41 -15.59 -7.75
C ASN A 369 -30.26 -17.09 -7.51
N VAL A 370 -30.24 -17.54 -6.25
CA VAL A 370 -30.26 -18.97 -5.93
C VAL A 370 -31.55 -19.62 -6.44
N ASN A 371 -32.69 -18.96 -6.26
CA ASN A 371 -33.96 -19.43 -6.80
C ASN A 371 -33.93 -19.59 -8.32
N ASN A 372 -33.41 -18.59 -9.04
CA ASN A 372 -33.24 -18.65 -10.48
C ASN A 372 -32.30 -19.80 -10.90
N ALA A 373 -31.25 -20.08 -10.13
CA ALA A 373 -30.34 -21.19 -10.41
C ALA A 373 -31.04 -22.56 -10.23
N LEU A 374 -31.78 -22.74 -9.14
CA LEU A 374 -32.46 -23.99 -8.80
C LEU A 374 -33.69 -24.27 -9.67
N SER A 375 -34.38 -23.21 -10.14
CA SER A 375 -35.54 -23.32 -11.03
C SER A 375 -35.22 -23.94 -12.41
N LYS A 376 -33.94 -23.93 -12.83
CA LYS A 376 -33.53 -24.44 -14.14
C LYS A 376 -33.93 -25.92 -14.33
N PRO A 377 -34.33 -26.36 -15.54
CA PRO A 377 -34.78 -27.72 -15.81
C PRO A 377 -33.76 -28.82 -15.43
N LYS A 378 -32.46 -28.53 -15.56
CA LYS A 378 -31.36 -29.45 -15.21
C LYS A 378 -31.09 -29.55 -13.70
N ARG A 379 -31.70 -28.71 -12.87
CA ARG A 379 -31.60 -28.73 -11.40
C ARG A 379 -32.92 -29.23 -10.82
N VAL A 380 -33.74 -28.36 -10.23
CA VAL A 380 -35.02 -28.77 -9.64
C VAL A 380 -36.15 -28.67 -10.68
N GLY A 381 -36.17 -27.61 -11.52
CA GLY A 381 -37.11 -27.54 -12.65
C GLY A 381 -38.52 -27.05 -12.30
N TYR A 382 -38.64 -26.08 -11.39
CA TYR A 382 -39.89 -25.40 -11.04
C TYR A 382 -39.98 -24.00 -11.69
N SER A 383 -41.15 -23.36 -11.67
CA SER A 383 -41.26 -21.97 -12.13
C SER A 383 -40.56 -21.02 -11.17
N ASP A 384 -39.58 -20.25 -11.67
CA ASP A 384 -38.83 -19.23 -10.93
C ASP A 384 -39.74 -18.24 -10.16
N SER A 385 -40.89 -17.91 -10.74
CA SER A 385 -41.90 -17.00 -10.16
C SER A 385 -42.51 -17.50 -8.84
N LEU A 386 -42.40 -18.79 -8.51
CA LEU A 386 -42.91 -19.35 -7.26
C LEU A 386 -42.01 -19.04 -6.04
N ASN A 387 -40.75 -18.67 -6.28
CA ASN A 387 -39.71 -18.40 -5.29
C ASN A 387 -39.66 -19.42 -4.13
N LEU A 388 -39.43 -20.70 -4.47
CA LEU A 388 -39.43 -21.79 -3.49
C LEU A 388 -38.32 -21.63 -2.45
N VAL A 389 -37.20 -20.99 -2.80
CA VAL A 389 -36.11 -20.68 -1.85
C VAL A 389 -36.59 -19.78 -0.72
N GLN A 390 -37.25 -18.67 -1.04
CA GLN A 390 -37.77 -17.75 -0.02
C GLN A 390 -38.83 -18.41 0.86
N LYS A 391 -39.71 -19.25 0.28
CA LYS A 391 -40.74 -19.99 1.05
C LYS A 391 -40.10 -20.91 2.09
N SER A 392 -39.08 -21.66 1.69
CA SER A 392 -38.32 -22.55 2.58
C SER A 392 -37.62 -21.79 3.69
N ILE A 393 -36.94 -20.69 3.38
CA ILE A 393 -36.28 -19.81 4.37
C ILE A 393 -37.30 -19.32 5.40
N ASN A 394 -38.43 -18.77 4.95
CA ASN A 394 -39.46 -18.25 5.85
C ASN A 394 -40.03 -19.34 6.77
N ALA A 395 -40.21 -20.56 6.27
CA ALA A 395 -40.69 -21.69 7.06
C ALA A 395 -39.68 -22.10 8.16
N LEU A 396 -38.40 -22.15 7.82
CA LEU A 396 -37.32 -22.43 8.76
C LEU A 396 -37.20 -21.35 9.84
N ILE A 397 -37.18 -20.07 9.47
CA ILE A 397 -37.12 -18.95 10.44
C ILE A 397 -38.33 -19.00 11.38
N LYS A 398 -39.54 -19.18 10.85
CA LYS A 398 -40.77 -19.33 11.64
C LYS A 398 -40.64 -20.47 12.65
N TYR A 399 -40.15 -21.63 12.23
CA TYR A 399 -39.97 -22.78 13.11
C TYR A 399 -38.92 -22.51 14.18
N LYS A 400 -37.78 -21.93 13.82
CA LYS A 400 -36.69 -21.57 14.74
C LYS A 400 -37.17 -20.61 15.83
N VAL A 401 -37.85 -19.53 15.46
CA VAL A 401 -38.34 -18.50 16.39
C VAL A 401 -39.40 -19.07 17.34
N ASN A 402 -40.39 -19.80 16.82
CA ASN A 402 -41.48 -20.34 17.63
C ASN A 402 -41.01 -21.37 18.68
N ASN A 403 -39.87 -22.03 18.42
CA ASN A 403 -39.28 -23.03 19.32
C ASN A 403 -38.02 -22.52 20.05
N GLN A 404 -37.63 -21.24 19.88
CA GLN A 404 -36.44 -20.62 20.47
C GLN A 404 -35.14 -21.41 20.24
N LEU A 405 -34.97 -21.93 19.03
CA LEU A 405 -33.83 -22.78 18.68
C LEU A 405 -32.64 -21.96 18.17
N ARG A 406 -31.41 -22.45 18.39
CA ARG A 406 -30.19 -21.90 17.77
C ARG A 406 -29.91 -22.47 16.37
N TYR A 407 -30.30 -23.71 16.14
CA TYR A 407 -30.25 -24.44 14.87
C TYR A 407 -31.45 -25.38 14.82
N ILE A 408 -31.79 -25.90 13.64
CA ILE A 408 -32.86 -26.89 13.48
C ILE A 408 -32.21 -28.23 13.15
N SER A 409 -32.61 -29.34 13.78
CA SER A 409 -32.06 -30.64 13.41
C SER A 409 -32.33 -30.94 11.93
N TYR A 410 -31.42 -31.63 11.25
CA TYR A 410 -31.54 -31.87 9.81
C TYR A 410 -32.86 -32.56 9.44
N GLU A 411 -33.31 -33.52 10.26
CA GLU A 411 -34.59 -34.20 10.11
C GLU A 411 -35.78 -33.22 10.16
N GLN A 412 -35.83 -32.37 11.18
CA GLN A 412 -36.89 -31.36 11.32
C GLN A 412 -36.83 -30.32 10.19
N ALA A 413 -35.63 -29.88 9.80
CA ALA A 413 -35.45 -28.94 8.71
C ALA A 413 -35.92 -29.54 7.37
N TYR A 414 -35.65 -30.83 7.13
CA TYR A 414 -36.11 -31.57 5.96
C TYR A 414 -37.64 -31.63 5.92
N GLU A 415 -38.29 -31.93 7.04
CA GLU A 415 -39.76 -31.95 7.16
C GLU A 415 -40.36 -30.56 6.91
N VAL A 416 -39.90 -29.54 7.64
CA VAL A 416 -40.38 -28.15 7.52
C VAL A 416 -40.27 -27.62 6.09
N VAL A 417 -39.13 -27.85 5.43
CA VAL A 417 -38.92 -27.41 4.04
C VAL A 417 -39.84 -28.17 3.09
N ASN A 418 -39.89 -29.50 3.17
CA ASN A 418 -40.73 -30.28 2.27
C ASN A 418 -42.21 -29.94 2.42
N GLU A 419 -42.71 -29.80 3.64
CA GLU A 419 -44.09 -29.38 3.88
C GLU A 419 -44.39 -28.03 3.20
N SER A 420 -43.47 -27.07 3.31
CA SER A 420 -43.66 -25.71 2.77
C SER A 420 -43.69 -25.62 1.24
N ILE A 421 -43.08 -26.57 0.53
CA ILE A 421 -42.97 -26.55 -0.95
C ILE A 421 -43.67 -27.71 -1.65
N SER A 422 -44.18 -28.71 -0.93
CA SER A 422 -44.78 -29.94 -1.45
C SER A 422 -45.93 -29.72 -2.44
N SER A 423 -46.62 -28.58 -2.36
CA SER A 423 -47.69 -28.20 -3.29
C SER A 423 -47.21 -27.69 -4.66
N PHE A 424 -45.89 -27.45 -4.81
CA PHE A 424 -45.28 -26.84 -5.99
C PHE A 424 -44.25 -27.72 -6.71
N THR A 425 -43.71 -28.73 -6.02
CA THR A 425 -42.70 -29.65 -6.57
C THR A 425 -42.76 -31.00 -5.87
N ASP A 426 -42.66 -32.08 -6.66
CA ASP A 426 -42.58 -33.46 -6.16
C ASP A 426 -41.13 -33.90 -5.86
N LYS A 427 -40.13 -33.07 -6.19
CA LYS A 427 -38.72 -33.36 -5.90
C LYS A 427 -38.41 -33.20 -4.41
N LYS A 428 -38.09 -34.32 -3.78
CA LYS A 428 -37.55 -34.40 -2.41
C LYS A 428 -36.09 -33.93 -2.36
N GLY A 429 -35.62 -33.53 -1.17
CA GLY A 429 -34.23 -33.13 -0.94
C GLY A 429 -33.90 -31.67 -1.30
N PHE A 430 -34.91 -30.79 -1.36
CA PHE A 430 -34.70 -29.37 -1.64
C PHE A 430 -33.79 -28.69 -0.61
N ILE A 431 -33.82 -29.16 0.64
CA ILE A 431 -32.92 -28.71 1.71
C ILE A 431 -31.44 -28.91 1.35
N ASP A 432 -31.07 -29.99 0.67
CA ASP A 432 -29.69 -30.27 0.27
C ASP A 432 -29.23 -29.36 -0.88
N GLU A 433 -30.15 -28.95 -1.76
CA GLU A 433 -29.89 -27.95 -2.79
C GLU A 433 -29.64 -26.57 -2.17
N LEU A 434 -30.37 -26.20 -1.11
CA LEU A 434 -30.14 -24.96 -0.35
C LEU A 434 -28.79 -24.97 0.37
N ILE A 435 -28.37 -26.12 0.89
CA ILE A 435 -27.04 -26.30 1.48
C ILE A 435 -25.95 -26.20 0.40
N THR A 436 -26.18 -26.81 -0.76
CA THR A 436 -25.23 -26.84 -1.88
C THR A 436 -25.00 -25.45 -2.49
N GLU A 437 -26.06 -24.65 -2.62
CA GLU A 437 -25.97 -23.27 -3.12
C GLU A 437 -25.60 -22.25 -2.03
N GLY A 438 -25.27 -22.69 -0.81
CA GLY A 438 -24.74 -21.83 0.26
C GLY A 438 -25.78 -20.93 0.93
N VAL A 439 -27.08 -21.25 0.81
CA VAL A 439 -28.14 -20.55 1.57
C VAL A 439 -28.14 -21.01 3.02
N LEU A 440 -27.95 -22.32 3.22
CA LEU A 440 -27.95 -22.97 4.52
C LEU A 440 -26.60 -23.64 4.76
N SER A 441 -26.18 -23.69 6.01
CA SER A 441 -25.03 -24.46 6.46
C SER A 441 -25.52 -25.66 7.26
N LYS A 442 -24.85 -26.80 7.06
CA LYS A 442 -25.04 -28.02 7.84
C LYS A 442 -23.78 -28.31 8.63
N ASN A 443 -23.92 -28.35 9.96
CA ASN A 443 -22.86 -28.63 10.91
C ASN A 443 -23.32 -29.63 11.99
N LEU A 444 -22.36 -30.19 12.71
CA LEU A 444 -22.61 -30.99 13.90
C LEU A 444 -22.74 -30.11 15.14
N PHE A 445 -23.75 -30.40 15.95
CA PHE A 445 -23.97 -29.75 17.24
C PHE A 445 -23.98 -30.79 18.36
N TRP A 446 -23.13 -30.55 19.35
CA TRP A 446 -22.97 -31.44 20.50
C TRP A 446 -24.06 -31.17 21.55
N LYS A 447 -24.74 -32.23 21.99
CA LYS A 447 -25.70 -32.22 23.10
C LYS A 447 -24.99 -32.59 24.41
N GLN A 448 -25.70 -32.43 25.54
CA GLN A 448 -25.22 -32.95 26.82
C GLN A 448 -25.10 -34.49 26.75
N ALA A 449 -24.07 -35.04 27.41
CA ALA A 449 -23.74 -36.48 27.46
C ALA A 449 -23.07 -37.10 26.20
N GLY A 450 -22.42 -36.30 25.35
CA GLY A 450 -21.59 -36.82 24.24
C GLY A 450 -22.39 -37.28 23.01
N ASP A 451 -23.70 -37.07 23.03
CA ASP A 451 -24.57 -37.23 21.86
C ASP A 451 -24.46 -36.01 20.94
N TYR A 452 -24.64 -36.21 19.64
CA TYR A 452 -24.59 -35.12 18.65
C TYR A 452 -25.72 -35.27 17.64
N GLU A 453 -26.13 -34.15 17.05
CA GLU A 453 -27.03 -34.18 15.90
C GLU A 453 -26.54 -33.27 14.77
N GLU A 454 -26.90 -33.61 13.54
CA GLU A 454 -26.71 -32.69 12.43
C GLU A 454 -27.75 -31.57 12.54
N GLY A 455 -27.28 -30.34 12.59
CA GLY A 455 -28.11 -29.14 12.60
C GLY A 455 -27.93 -28.32 11.33
N VAL A 456 -29.02 -27.68 10.92
CA VAL A 456 -29.08 -26.76 9.79
C VAL A 456 -29.43 -25.36 10.32
N TYR A 457 -28.72 -24.37 9.79
CA TYR A 457 -28.90 -22.95 10.10
C TYR A 457 -28.53 -22.12 8.86
N MET A 458 -28.79 -20.82 8.87
CA MET A 458 -28.42 -19.94 7.76
C MET A 458 -26.90 -19.90 7.60
N ALA A 459 -26.41 -19.88 6.36
CA ALA A 459 -24.96 -19.82 6.14
C ALA A 459 -24.31 -18.49 6.60
N TYR A 460 -25.12 -17.43 6.77
CA TYR A 460 -24.70 -16.09 7.16
C TYR A 460 -25.54 -15.61 8.33
N GLU A 461 -24.91 -15.33 9.48
CA GLU A 461 -25.58 -14.95 10.73
C GLU A 461 -26.38 -13.65 10.59
N ARG A 462 -25.77 -12.59 10.02
CA ARG A 462 -26.46 -11.32 9.76
C ARG A 462 -27.70 -11.50 8.87
N PHE A 463 -27.68 -12.43 7.92
CA PHE A 463 -28.86 -12.73 7.10
C PHE A 463 -29.97 -13.34 7.94
N GLU A 464 -29.61 -14.25 8.85
CA GLU A 464 -30.55 -14.85 9.79
C GLU A 464 -31.19 -13.83 10.71
N ASP A 465 -30.40 -12.90 11.27
CA ASP A 465 -30.90 -11.84 12.15
C ASP A 465 -31.89 -10.94 11.40
N HIS A 466 -31.54 -10.51 10.19
CA HIS A 466 -32.42 -9.69 9.37
C HIS A 466 -33.72 -10.41 8.98
N LEU A 467 -33.64 -11.69 8.60
CA LEU A 467 -34.83 -12.48 8.28
C LEU A 467 -35.68 -12.76 9.52
N THR A 468 -35.05 -12.94 10.68
CA THR A 468 -35.73 -13.13 11.98
C THR A 468 -36.47 -11.86 12.38
N VAL A 469 -35.81 -10.70 12.35
CA VAL A 469 -36.44 -9.40 12.63
C VAL A 469 -37.60 -9.15 11.67
N LYS A 470 -37.41 -9.40 10.37
CA LYS A 470 -38.50 -9.28 9.39
C LYS A 470 -39.73 -10.11 9.79
N TYR A 471 -39.53 -11.38 10.15
CA TYR A 471 -40.60 -12.25 10.61
C TYR A 471 -41.26 -11.71 11.90
N LEU A 472 -40.47 -11.27 12.89
CA LEU A 472 -40.99 -10.71 14.14
C LEU A 472 -41.83 -9.45 13.90
N LEU A 473 -41.38 -8.52 13.05
CA LEU A 473 -42.10 -7.30 12.72
C LEU A 473 -43.40 -7.56 11.93
N GLU A 474 -43.44 -8.63 11.13
CA GLU A 474 -44.67 -9.08 10.43
C GLU A 474 -45.67 -9.73 11.40
N GLN A 475 -45.21 -10.47 12.41
CA GLN A 475 -46.09 -11.10 13.42
C GLN A 475 -46.63 -10.11 14.44
N PHE A 476 -45.87 -9.06 14.77
CA PHE A 476 -46.17 -8.13 15.85
C PHE A 476 -46.35 -6.69 15.32
N PRO A 477 -47.53 -6.32 14.84
CA PRO A 477 -47.75 -4.99 14.26
C PRO A 477 -47.73 -3.85 15.30
N GLU A 478 -48.15 -4.09 16.56
CA GLU A 478 -48.24 -3.12 17.66
C GLU A 478 -46.97 -3.11 18.54
N LEU A 479 -45.84 -2.66 17.98
CA LEU A 479 -44.51 -2.80 18.61
C LEU A 479 -44.37 -2.13 19.99
N GLU A 480 -45.02 -0.98 20.22
CA GLU A 480 -44.94 -0.26 21.51
C GLU A 480 -45.39 -1.08 22.72
N LYS A 481 -46.32 -2.03 22.52
CA LYS A 481 -46.76 -2.93 23.59
C LYS A 481 -45.82 -4.12 23.74
N GLU A 482 -45.29 -4.61 22.62
CA GLU A 482 -44.52 -5.85 22.57
C GLU A 482 -43.10 -5.71 23.15
N PHE A 483 -42.53 -4.50 23.18
CA PHE A 483 -41.26 -4.19 23.84
C PHE A 483 -41.40 -3.77 25.32
N LYS A 484 -42.60 -3.83 25.92
CA LYS A 484 -42.83 -3.61 27.36
C LYS A 484 -42.84 -4.93 28.13
N ALA A 485 -42.72 -4.91 29.46
CA ALA A 485 -42.53 -6.09 30.32
C ALA A 485 -43.44 -7.32 30.03
N ASP A 486 -44.68 -7.10 29.61
CA ASP A 486 -45.66 -8.17 29.30
C ASP A 486 -45.70 -8.57 27.81
N GLY A 487 -44.89 -7.92 26.98
CA GLY A 487 -44.79 -8.11 25.54
C GLY A 487 -43.81 -9.21 25.13
N LYS A 488 -44.01 -9.79 23.94
CA LYS A 488 -43.22 -10.94 23.48
C LYS A 488 -41.82 -10.57 22.98
N LEU A 489 -41.58 -9.31 22.63
CA LEU A 489 -40.28 -8.82 22.19
C LEU A 489 -39.42 -8.27 23.35
N TYR A 490 -40.00 -8.10 24.53
CA TYR A 490 -39.29 -7.61 25.72
C TYR A 490 -38.10 -8.48 26.14
N VAL A 491 -38.13 -9.78 25.83
CA VAL A 491 -37.03 -10.71 26.13
C VAL A 491 -35.69 -10.26 25.54
N TYR A 492 -35.72 -9.54 24.42
CA TYR A 492 -34.53 -9.03 23.73
C TYR A 492 -33.98 -7.73 24.34
N VAL A 493 -34.81 -7.00 25.11
CA VAL A 493 -34.49 -5.66 25.64
C VAL A 493 -34.76 -5.51 27.14
N LYS A 494 -34.90 -6.63 27.87
CA LYS A 494 -35.27 -6.60 29.30
C LYS A 494 -34.27 -5.85 30.19
N ASP A 495 -33.00 -5.88 29.80
CA ASP A 495 -31.86 -5.26 30.47
C ASP A 495 -30.69 -5.15 29.48
N GLU A 496 -29.62 -4.47 29.88
CA GLU A 496 -28.43 -4.29 29.05
C GLU A 496 -27.75 -5.63 28.68
N GLY A 497 -27.79 -6.63 29.57
CA GLY A 497 -27.25 -7.96 29.29
C GLY A 497 -28.01 -8.68 28.18
N ALA A 498 -29.33 -8.53 28.14
CA ALA A 498 -30.17 -9.08 27.07
C ALA A 498 -29.88 -8.44 25.72
N ILE A 499 -29.61 -7.13 25.70
CA ILE A 499 -29.23 -6.39 24.48
C ILE A 499 -27.90 -6.94 23.94
N TYR A 500 -26.89 -7.11 24.80
CA TYR A 500 -25.60 -7.71 24.39
C TYR A 500 -25.75 -9.15 23.87
N MET A 501 -26.58 -9.98 24.52
CA MET A 501 -26.81 -11.36 24.08
C MET A 501 -27.50 -11.47 22.71
N HIS A 502 -28.23 -10.44 22.30
CA HIS A 502 -29.00 -10.41 21.05
C HIS A 502 -28.56 -9.28 20.12
N LYS A 503 -27.29 -8.87 20.20
CA LYS A 503 -26.76 -7.69 19.50
C LYS A 503 -27.11 -7.66 18.00
N GLY A 504 -26.96 -8.79 17.28
CA GLY A 504 -27.32 -8.87 15.86
C GLY A 504 -28.81 -8.60 15.56
N LEU A 505 -29.72 -9.02 16.44
CA LEU A 505 -31.15 -8.68 16.32
C LEU A 505 -31.40 -7.19 16.63
N ILE A 506 -30.69 -6.62 17.61
CA ILE A 506 -30.79 -5.20 17.98
C ILE A 506 -30.32 -4.29 16.84
N GLU A 507 -29.22 -4.65 16.18
CA GLU A 507 -28.74 -4.01 14.95
C GLU A 507 -29.80 -4.10 13.84
N ALA A 508 -30.34 -5.30 13.60
CA ALA A 508 -31.36 -5.51 12.59
C ALA A 508 -32.68 -4.76 12.88
N PHE A 509 -33.08 -4.61 14.16
CA PHE A 509 -34.20 -3.75 14.57
C PHE A 509 -33.91 -2.27 14.29
N SER A 510 -32.69 -1.81 14.57
CA SER A 510 -32.24 -0.43 14.34
C SER A 510 -32.23 -0.06 12.85
N ILE A 511 -32.16 -1.05 11.95
CA ILE A 511 -32.28 -0.86 10.49
C ILE A 511 -33.74 -0.96 10.05
N GLN A 512 -34.45 -2.04 10.39
CA GLN A 512 -35.74 -2.37 9.79
C GLN A 512 -36.93 -1.62 10.39
N ILE A 513 -36.90 -1.26 11.68
CA ILE A 513 -38.00 -0.50 12.29
C ILE A 513 -38.14 0.89 11.64
N PRO A 514 -37.06 1.67 11.46
CA PRO A 514 -37.13 2.92 10.69
C PRO A 514 -37.67 2.72 9.27
N GLU A 515 -37.19 1.70 8.55
CA GLU A 515 -37.59 1.44 7.16
C GLU A 515 -39.06 1.02 6.99
N ILE A 516 -39.62 0.30 7.96
CA ILE A 516 -40.97 -0.27 7.86
C ILE A 516 -42.01 0.61 8.55
N LYS A 517 -41.65 1.23 9.69
CA LYS A 517 -42.58 1.94 10.56
C LYS A 517 -42.40 3.46 10.53
N GLY A 518 -41.25 3.96 10.07
CA GLY A 518 -40.97 5.40 9.95
C GLY A 518 -40.60 6.10 11.26
N TYR A 519 -40.28 5.35 12.33
CA TYR A 519 -39.77 5.88 13.60
C TYR A 519 -38.59 5.04 14.10
N GLU A 520 -37.81 5.60 15.01
CA GLU A 520 -36.56 5.00 15.49
C GLU A 520 -36.77 3.90 16.53
N PHE A 521 -35.92 2.86 16.53
CA PHE A 521 -36.04 1.74 17.47
C PHE A 521 -35.93 2.19 18.94
N TYR A 522 -35.01 3.11 19.24
CA TYR A 522 -34.81 3.62 20.59
C TYR A 522 -36.04 4.35 21.16
N ASN A 523 -36.99 4.78 20.32
CA ASN A 523 -38.26 5.36 20.77
C ASN A 523 -39.17 4.33 21.44
N LEU A 524 -38.99 3.03 21.15
CA LEU A 524 -39.75 1.94 21.75
C LEU A 524 -39.21 1.53 23.13
N ILE A 525 -37.97 1.92 23.46
CA ILE A 525 -37.25 1.55 24.69
C ILE A 525 -36.61 2.78 25.36
N PRO A 526 -37.42 3.80 25.74
CA PRO A 526 -36.91 5.10 26.19
C PRO A 526 -36.00 5.02 27.44
N ASP A 527 -36.19 4.02 28.30
CA ASP A 527 -35.39 3.83 29.52
C ASP A 527 -33.97 3.27 29.22
N LEU A 528 -33.74 2.74 28.02
CA LEU A 528 -32.49 2.12 27.60
C LEU A 528 -31.82 2.86 26.43
N LYS A 529 -32.40 3.97 25.96
CA LYS A 529 -31.89 4.70 24.79
C LYS A 529 -30.47 5.25 24.97
N ASP A 530 -30.05 5.53 26.20
CA ASP A 530 -28.71 6.05 26.49
C ASP A 530 -27.65 4.95 26.64
N LYS A 531 -28.05 3.66 26.62
CA LYS A 531 -27.12 2.55 26.85
C LYS A 531 -26.22 2.32 25.65
N TYR A 532 -24.93 2.10 25.93
CA TYR A 532 -23.88 1.91 24.94
C TYR A 532 -24.27 0.97 23.78
N PRO A 533 -24.76 -0.27 23.99
CA PRO A 533 -25.08 -1.17 22.88
C PRO A 533 -26.26 -0.71 22.01
N ILE A 534 -27.17 0.12 22.52
CA ILE A 534 -28.24 0.75 21.71
C ILE A 534 -27.66 1.87 20.85
N VAL A 535 -26.82 2.72 21.45
CA VAL A 535 -26.13 3.81 20.75
C VAL A 535 -25.23 3.25 19.65
N GLU A 536 -24.45 2.21 19.95
CA GLU A 536 -23.59 1.50 18.99
C GLU A 536 -24.40 0.88 17.84
N SER A 537 -25.50 0.19 18.14
CA SER A 537 -26.38 -0.41 17.12
C SER A 537 -27.03 0.63 16.22
N PHE A 538 -27.39 1.79 16.77
CA PHE A 538 -27.87 2.92 15.98
C PHE A 538 -26.79 3.44 15.03
N VAL A 539 -25.55 3.63 15.51
CA VAL A 539 -24.43 4.10 14.67
C VAL A 539 -24.15 3.11 13.54
N GLU A 540 -24.08 1.82 13.83
CA GLU A 540 -23.85 0.79 12.80
C GLU A 540 -25.00 0.74 11.77
N SER A 541 -26.24 0.98 12.20
CA SER A 541 -27.39 1.01 11.30
C SER A 541 -27.31 2.09 10.22
N LEU A 542 -26.58 3.19 10.46
CA LEU A 542 -26.46 4.31 9.51
C LEU A 542 -25.81 3.88 8.19
N LEU A 543 -24.92 2.89 8.21
CA LEU A 543 -24.29 2.34 7.01
C LEU A 543 -25.28 1.53 6.15
N TRP A 544 -26.28 0.90 6.80
CA TRP A 544 -27.07 -0.18 6.20
C TRP A 544 -28.54 0.16 5.95
N ARG A 545 -29.07 1.23 6.55
CA ARG A 545 -30.48 1.61 6.40
C ARG A 545 -30.71 2.51 5.20
N LYS A 546 -31.92 2.48 4.66
CA LYS A 546 -32.33 3.38 3.56
C LYS A 546 -32.15 4.85 3.93
N VAL A 547 -31.56 5.63 3.03
CA VAL A 547 -31.17 7.02 3.28
C VAL A 547 -32.34 7.93 3.65
N GLU A 548 -33.54 7.67 3.11
CA GLU A 548 -34.76 8.44 3.39
C GLU A 548 -35.29 8.27 4.83
N THR A 549 -34.80 7.27 5.57
CA THR A 549 -35.17 7.05 6.97
C THR A 549 -34.34 7.89 7.94
N ILE A 550 -33.23 8.48 7.46
CA ILE A 550 -32.32 9.29 8.27
C ILE A 550 -32.76 10.74 8.20
N ASN A 551 -33.04 11.34 9.35
CA ASN A 551 -33.63 12.68 9.42
C ASN A 551 -33.08 13.49 10.61
N GLU A 552 -33.69 14.65 10.88
CA GLU A 552 -33.25 15.53 11.98
C GLU A 552 -33.36 14.87 13.37
N ASP A 553 -34.31 13.95 13.60
CA ASP A 553 -34.40 13.21 14.88
C ASP A 553 -33.16 12.33 15.07
N SER A 554 -32.69 11.68 13.99
CA SER A 554 -31.44 10.91 14.00
C SER A 554 -30.23 11.80 14.37
N LYS A 555 -30.17 13.03 13.84
CA LYS A 555 -29.09 13.99 14.17
C LYS A 555 -29.19 14.52 15.60
N GLN A 556 -30.40 14.76 16.10
CA GLN A 556 -30.59 15.12 17.51
C GLN A 556 -30.06 14.02 18.42
N TYR A 557 -30.40 12.76 18.13
CA TYR A 557 -29.92 11.60 18.87
C TYR A 557 -28.39 11.46 18.81
N VAL A 558 -27.76 11.75 17.66
CA VAL A 558 -26.29 11.78 17.55
C VAL A 558 -25.69 12.80 18.53
N ASN A 559 -26.19 14.04 18.51
CA ASN A 559 -25.67 15.10 19.37
C ASN A 559 -25.92 14.85 20.86
N GLU A 560 -27.05 14.24 21.22
CA GLU A 560 -27.43 14.00 22.62
C GLU A 560 -26.78 12.74 23.21
N HIS A 561 -26.65 11.66 22.42
CA HIS A 561 -26.31 10.33 22.94
C HIS A 561 -25.04 9.72 22.31
N VAL A 562 -24.86 9.84 20.99
CA VAL A 562 -23.68 9.23 20.31
C VAL A 562 -22.38 9.92 20.72
N PHE A 563 -22.39 11.25 20.86
CA PHE A 563 -21.21 12.00 21.30
C PHE A 563 -21.00 12.00 22.82
N SER A 564 -21.84 11.30 23.59
CA SER A 564 -21.65 11.13 25.04
C SER A 564 -20.58 10.09 25.40
N TYR A 565 -20.22 9.19 24.48
CA TYR A 565 -19.14 8.22 24.66
C TYR A 565 -18.05 8.43 23.60
N GLN A 566 -16.78 8.39 24.03
CA GLN A 566 -15.63 8.55 23.12
C GLN A 566 -15.62 7.47 22.03
N ASP A 567 -15.86 6.21 22.39
CA ASP A 567 -15.82 5.09 21.44
C ASP A 567 -16.92 5.21 20.36
N THR A 568 -18.15 5.60 20.73
CA THR A 568 -19.23 5.81 19.75
C THR A 568 -19.06 7.09 18.95
N HIS A 569 -18.40 8.12 19.50
CA HIS A 569 -18.00 9.30 18.75
C HIS A 569 -17.02 8.91 17.63
N ASP A 570 -15.97 8.17 17.96
CA ASP A 570 -14.93 7.78 17.00
C ASP A 570 -15.44 6.77 15.97
N TYR A 571 -16.36 5.89 16.38
CA TYR A 571 -17.06 4.95 15.50
C TYR A 571 -18.08 5.66 14.59
N PHE A 572 -18.79 6.68 15.09
CA PHE A 572 -19.70 7.47 14.26
C PHE A 572 -18.96 8.12 13.10
N TRP A 573 -17.82 8.77 13.35
CA TRP A 573 -17.04 9.38 12.27
C TRP A 573 -16.50 8.35 11.29
N GLU A 574 -16.15 7.15 11.76
CA GLU A 574 -15.76 6.03 10.89
C GLU A 574 -16.89 5.66 9.90
N ILE A 575 -18.11 5.50 10.41
CA ILE A 575 -19.29 5.18 9.61
C ILE A 575 -19.69 6.33 8.69
N ILE A 576 -19.67 7.59 9.18
CA ILE A 576 -20.01 8.75 8.35
C ILE A 576 -19.05 8.90 7.18
N LEU A 577 -17.74 8.74 7.42
CA LEU A 577 -16.74 8.80 6.35
C LEU A 577 -16.99 7.73 5.29
N ALA A 578 -17.48 6.56 5.68
CA ALA A 578 -17.89 5.48 4.78
C ALA A 578 -19.17 5.74 3.98
N VAL A 579 -19.95 6.80 4.26
CA VAL A 579 -21.19 7.11 3.52
C VAL A 579 -21.20 8.51 2.88
N THR A 580 -20.13 9.28 3.07
CA THR A 580 -20.06 10.67 2.58
C THR A 580 -20.26 10.81 1.07
N GLY A 581 -19.81 9.82 0.27
CA GLY A 581 -19.96 9.78 -1.19
C GLY A 581 -21.33 9.34 -1.71
N ILE A 582 -22.29 9.02 -0.84
CA ILE A 582 -23.63 8.55 -1.22
C ILE A 582 -24.57 9.75 -1.42
N PRO A 583 -25.11 9.95 -2.65
CA PRO A 583 -26.10 11.00 -2.89
C PRO A 583 -27.36 10.81 -2.04
N ASN A 584 -27.96 11.91 -1.57
CA ASN A 584 -29.13 11.95 -0.68
C ASN A 584 -28.96 11.36 0.73
N HIS A 585 -27.79 10.80 1.09
CA HIS A 585 -27.54 10.42 2.48
C HIS A 585 -27.55 11.68 3.36
N PHE A 586 -28.30 11.66 4.46
CA PHE A 586 -28.48 12.83 5.33
C PHE A 586 -27.15 13.38 5.90
N PHE A 587 -26.21 12.47 6.19
CA PHE A 587 -24.84 12.79 6.62
C PHE A 587 -23.80 12.72 5.48
N ASN A 588 -24.19 13.00 4.23
CA ASN A 588 -23.25 13.03 3.11
C ASN A 588 -22.20 14.15 3.24
N ALA A 589 -21.31 14.26 2.26
CA ALA A 589 -20.22 15.23 2.28
C ALA A 589 -20.67 16.71 2.35
N HIS A 590 -21.86 17.07 1.85
CA HIS A 590 -22.39 18.44 2.04
C HIS A 590 -22.70 18.70 3.52
N SER A 591 -23.23 17.71 4.24
CA SER A 591 -23.47 17.78 5.68
C SER A 591 -22.16 17.95 6.46
N LEU A 592 -21.14 17.15 6.11
CA LEU A 592 -19.78 17.27 6.64
C LEU A 592 -19.20 18.67 6.39
N HIS A 593 -19.27 19.16 5.16
CA HIS A 593 -18.75 20.47 4.78
C HIS A 593 -19.44 21.60 5.55
N ASN A 594 -20.77 21.57 5.65
CA ASN A 594 -21.53 22.56 6.41
C ASN A 594 -21.24 22.50 7.92
N HIS A 595 -20.88 21.34 8.47
CA HIS A 595 -20.45 21.20 9.85
C HIS A 595 -19.07 21.84 10.06
N LEU A 596 -18.09 21.48 9.23
CA LEU A 596 -16.69 21.92 9.37
C LEU A 596 -16.45 23.39 9.01
N LEU A 597 -17.26 23.96 8.11
CA LEU A 597 -17.16 25.36 7.69
C LEU A 597 -17.45 26.36 8.84
N LYS A 598 -18.19 25.93 9.87
CA LYS A 598 -18.59 26.80 11.00
C LYS A 598 -17.45 27.11 11.97
N PHE A 599 -16.37 26.34 11.92
CA PHE A 599 -15.28 26.45 12.88
C PHE A 599 -14.22 27.46 12.41
N SER A 600 -13.63 28.16 13.39
CA SER A 600 -12.34 28.84 13.15
C SER A 600 -11.27 27.80 12.80
N LEU A 601 -10.14 28.24 12.22
CA LEU A 601 -9.01 27.34 11.95
C LEU A 601 -8.59 26.60 13.24
N ALA A 602 -8.42 27.34 14.34
CA ALA A 602 -8.06 26.81 15.64
C ALA A 602 -9.07 25.80 16.21
N ASP A 603 -10.37 26.08 16.10
CA ASP A 603 -11.41 25.17 16.61
C ASP A 603 -11.55 23.91 15.73
N ARG A 604 -11.42 24.06 14.42
CA ARG A 604 -11.43 22.92 13.50
C ARG A 604 -10.22 22.03 13.77
N ASP A 605 -9.06 22.63 13.99
CA ASP A 605 -7.86 21.89 14.33
C ASP A 605 -7.98 21.15 15.66
N ALA A 606 -8.67 21.73 16.65
CA ALA A 606 -8.87 21.11 17.95
C ALA A 606 -9.83 19.90 17.92
N ASN A 607 -10.79 19.87 16.98
CA ASN A 607 -11.82 18.83 16.92
C ASN A 607 -11.57 17.84 15.76
N TRP A 608 -11.49 18.34 14.53
CA TRP A 608 -11.43 17.52 13.31
C TRP A 608 -10.00 17.06 13.00
N THR A 609 -9.03 17.98 12.99
CA THR A 609 -7.65 17.64 12.60
C THR A 609 -7.01 16.64 13.57
N GLN A 610 -7.27 16.77 14.88
CA GLN A 610 -6.78 15.79 15.87
C GLN A 610 -7.38 14.40 15.66
N LEU A 611 -8.68 14.31 15.31
CA LEU A 611 -9.36 13.04 15.03
C LEU A 611 -8.73 12.29 13.85
N LEU A 612 -8.27 13.01 12.81
CA LEU A 612 -7.66 12.40 11.63
C LEU A 612 -6.29 11.76 11.88
N LYS A 613 -5.63 12.03 13.02
CA LYS A 613 -4.24 11.60 13.31
C LYS A 613 -4.00 10.11 13.05
N TYR A 614 -4.91 9.27 13.52
CA TYR A 614 -4.80 7.80 13.45
C TYR A 614 -5.77 7.16 12.45
N LYS A 615 -6.44 7.95 11.62
CA LYS A 615 -7.48 7.45 10.71
C LYS A 615 -6.95 6.97 9.37
N TYR A 616 -5.65 7.07 9.07
CA TYR A 616 -5.06 6.49 7.85
C TYR A 616 -4.42 5.13 8.13
N ASP A 617 -5.28 4.14 8.37
CA ASP A 617 -4.93 2.75 8.66
C ASP A 617 -5.62 1.78 7.70
N ASN A 618 -5.10 0.55 7.51
CA ASN A 618 -5.63 -0.44 6.56
C ASN A 618 -7.10 -0.80 6.81
N GLU A 619 -7.57 -0.72 8.06
CA GLU A 619 -8.96 -1.05 8.40
C GLU A 619 -9.91 0.17 8.30
N SER A 620 -9.39 1.35 7.99
CA SER A 620 -10.14 2.61 8.00
C SER A 620 -10.87 2.94 6.69
N SER A 621 -11.99 3.62 6.80
CA SER A 621 -12.82 4.12 5.70
C SER A 621 -12.13 5.25 4.95
N VAL A 622 -11.27 6.01 5.64
CA VAL A 622 -10.40 7.03 5.06
C VAL A 622 -9.43 6.41 4.05
N LYS A 623 -8.66 5.40 4.47
CA LYS A 623 -7.71 4.73 3.58
C LYS A 623 -8.43 4.08 2.41
N ARG A 624 -9.56 3.41 2.65
CA ARG A 624 -10.36 2.80 1.57
C ARG A 624 -10.87 3.81 0.55
N LEU A 625 -11.35 4.99 0.99
CA LEU A 625 -11.78 6.05 0.07
C LEU A 625 -10.61 6.55 -0.79
N ILE A 626 -9.43 6.73 -0.19
CA ILE A 626 -8.21 7.16 -0.89
C ILE A 626 -7.74 6.10 -1.88
N ASP A 627 -7.64 4.84 -1.48
CA ASP A 627 -7.20 3.74 -2.34
C ASP A 627 -8.17 3.51 -3.50
N TRP A 628 -9.48 3.66 -3.25
CA TRP A 628 -10.49 3.62 -4.30
C TRP A 628 -10.32 4.77 -5.29
N ALA A 629 -10.20 6.02 -4.81
CA ALA A 629 -10.08 7.20 -5.66
C ALA A 629 -8.76 7.21 -6.45
N TRP A 630 -7.65 6.79 -5.83
CA TRP A 630 -6.32 6.73 -6.45
C TRP A 630 -6.14 5.52 -7.39
N SER A 631 -7.01 4.50 -7.33
CA SER A 631 -6.88 3.33 -8.21
C SER A 631 -7.01 3.68 -9.70
N GLU A 632 -6.34 2.91 -10.57
CA GLU A 632 -6.40 3.04 -12.03
C GLU A 632 -7.71 2.50 -12.67
N THR A 633 -8.69 2.08 -11.87
CA THR A 633 -9.96 1.54 -12.38
C THR A 633 -10.79 2.62 -13.07
N ASP A 634 -11.50 2.25 -14.14
CA ASP A 634 -12.43 3.16 -14.81
C ASP A 634 -13.50 3.64 -13.83
N LYS A 635 -13.65 4.96 -13.76
CA LYS A 635 -14.58 5.70 -12.90
C LYS A 635 -15.58 6.51 -13.73
N SER A 636 -15.61 6.35 -15.05
CA SER A 636 -16.49 7.09 -15.97
C SER A 636 -17.98 6.88 -15.67
N HIS A 637 -18.36 5.73 -15.14
CA HIS A 637 -19.75 5.38 -14.78
C HIS A 637 -20.28 6.05 -13.51
N ILE A 638 -19.40 6.58 -12.66
CA ILE A 638 -19.78 7.22 -11.40
C ILE A 638 -20.40 8.58 -11.70
N SER A 639 -21.50 8.91 -11.02
CA SER A 639 -22.18 10.19 -11.18
C SER A 639 -21.30 11.36 -10.73
N ASP A 640 -21.41 12.51 -11.41
CA ASP A 640 -20.69 13.72 -11.02
C ASP A 640 -20.98 14.13 -9.56
N GLU A 641 -22.21 13.93 -9.07
CA GLU A 641 -22.56 14.22 -7.66
C GLU A 641 -21.79 13.31 -6.69
N SER A 642 -21.69 12.01 -6.96
CA SER A 642 -20.89 11.10 -6.11
C SER A 642 -19.41 11.45 -6.14
N VAL A 643 -18.87 11.79 -7.32
CA VAL A 643 -17.48 12.26 -7.48
C VAL A 643 -17.28 13.52 -6.63
N LEU A 644 -18.16 14.52 -6.77
CA LEU A 644 -18.11 15.77 -6.01
C LEU A 644 -18.17 15.53 -4.50
N LEU A 645 -19.10 14.71 -4.03
CA LEU A 645 -19.25 14.37 -2.61
C LEU A 645 -17.97 13.71 -2.06
N SER A 646 -17.44 12.71 -2.75
CA SER A 646 -16.18 12.07 -2.38
C SER A 646 -15.01 13.07 -2.38
N SER A 647 -14.97 13.96 -3.37
CA SER A 647 -13.95 15.01 -3.46
C SER A 647 -14.04 16.04 -2.32
N ILE A 648 -15.25 16.41 -1.87
CA ILE A 648 -15.45 17.29 -0.71
C ILE A 648 -14.86 16.63 0.55
N THR A 649 -15.10 15.34 0.76
CA THR A 649 -14.52 14.60 1.90
C THR A 649 -13.01 14.56 1.83
N LEU A 650 -12.44 14.18 0.67
CA LEU A 650 -10.99 14.14 0.46
C LEU A 650 -10.34 15.52 0.68
N ALA A 651 -11.00 16.60 0.26
CA ALA A 651 -10.52 17.96 0.49
C ALA A 651 -10.44 18.32 1.99
N TRP A 652 -11.38 17.82 2.82
CA TRP A 652 -11.32 18.01 4.27
C TRP A 652 -10.21 17.20 4.96
N PHE A 653 -9.67 16.16 4.32
CA PHE A 653 -8.48 15.47 4.82
C PHE A 653 -7.21 16.31 4.71
N HIS A 654 -7.18 17.36 3.87
CA HIS A 654 -6.04 18.27 3.77
C HIS A 654 -5.79 19.10 5.04
N THR A 655 -6.76 19.15 5.96
CA THR A 655 -6.55 19.74 7.30
C THR A 655 -5.54 18.97 8.15
N SER A 656 -5.34 17.68 7.83
CA SER A 656 -4.63 16.72 8.68
C SER A 656 -3.17 17.10 8.92
N THR A 657 -2.73 16.83 10.14
CA THR A 657 -1.33 16.81 10.56
C THR A 657 -0.60 15.53 10.15
N ASN A 658 -1.34 14.47 9.78
CA ASN A 658 -0.77 13.28 9.17
C ASN A 658 -0.46 13.59 7.69
N ARG A 659 0.81 13.84 7.37
CA ARG A 659 1.27 14.19 6.01
C ARG A 659 0.92 13.12 5.00
N LYS A 660 1.07 11.84 5.37
CA LYS A 660 0.74 10.71 4.49
C LYS A 660 -0.74 10.75 4.09
N LEU A 661 -1.64 10.99 5.05
CA LEU A 661 -3.06 11.18 4.75
C LEU A 661 -3.29 12.35 3.77
N ARG A 662 -2.70 13.51 4.04
CA ARG A 662 -2.86 14.72 3.20
C ARG A 662 -2.33 14.52 1.78
N ASP A 663 -1.14 13.95 1.64
CA ASP A 663 -0.48 13.78 0.35
C ASP A 663 -1.16 12.68 -0.48
N CYS A 664 -1.52 11.54 0.11
CA CYS A 664 -2.27 10.50 -0.59
C CYS A 664 -3.68 10.98 -1.01
N SER A 665 -4.34 11.81 -0.20
CA SER A 665 -5.62 12.46 -0.57
C SER A 665 -5.47 13.41 -1.76
N THR A 666 -4.34 14.11 -1.85
CA THR A 666 -4.02 14.99 -3.00
C THR A 666 -3.94 14.16 -4.29
N LYS A 667 -3.19 13.04 -4.29
CA LYS A 667 -3.08 12.14 -5.46
C LYS A 667 -4.42 11.51 -5.83
N ALA A 668 -5.18 11.06 -4.83
CA ALA A 668 -6.50 10.49 -5.01
C ALA A 668 -7.48 11.48 -5.69
N LEU A 669 -7.45 12.75 -5.30
CA LEU A 669 -8.25 13.80 -5.93
C LEU A 669 -7.85 14.04 -7.39
N VAL A 670 -6.54 14.02 -7.71
CA VAL A 670 -6.07 14.15 -9.09
C VAL A 670 -6.61 13.01 -9.95
N CYS A 671 -6.50 11.75 -9.50
CA CYS A 671 -7.05 10.60 -10.22
C CYS A 671 -8.56 10.71 -10.45
N LEU A 672 -9.29 11.20 -9.44
CA LEU A 672 -10.75 11.27 -9.48
C LEU A 672 -11.26 12.40 -10.39
N LEU A 673 -10.50 13.50 -10.53
CA LEU A 673 -10.95 14.74 -11.17
C LEU A 673 -10.25 15.09 -12.49
N GLN A 674 -9.15 14.42 -12.87
CA GLN A 674 -8.36 14.81 -14.06
C GLN A 674 -9.18 14.91 -15.36
N ASP A 675 -10.22 14.09 -15.55
CA ASP A 675 -11.10 14.13 -16.73
C ASP A 675 -12.50 14.73 -16.43
N ARG A 676 -12.66 15.40 -15.28
CA ARG A 676 -13.91 16.03 -14.80
C ARG A 676 -13.65 17.45 -14.28
N LEU A 677 -13.04 18.30 -15.12
CA LEU A 677 -12.65 19.65 -14.73
C LEU A 677 -13.84 20.53 -14.29
N HIS A 678 -15.05 20.27 -14.80
CA HIS A 678 -16.26 20.95 -14.33
C HIS A 678 -16.60 20.64 -12.86
N VAL A 679 -16.41 19.40 -12.43
CA VAL A 679 -16.58 18.99 -11.01
C VAL A 679 -15.48 19.59 -10.15
N LEU A 680 -14.23 19.65 -10.66
CA LEU A 680 -13.14 20.33 -9.98
C LEU A 680 -13.44 21.82 -9.76
N ILE A 681 -13.98 22.52 -10.76
CA ILE A 681 -14.38 23.93 -10.61
C ILE A 681 -15.46 24.06 -9.53
N GLU A 682 -16.48 23.19 -9.53
CA GLU A 682 -17.52 23.21 -8.48
C GLU A 682 -16.94 22.95 -7.08
N LEU A 683 -15.99 22.01 -6.97
CA LEU A 683 -15.28 21.76 -5.71
C LEU A 683 -14.50 23.01 -5.25
N LEU A 684 -13.74 23.65 -6.15
CA LEU A 684 -12.99 24.86 -5.83
C LEU A 684 -13.92 25.98 -5.34
N GLN A 685 -15.07 26.16 -5.99
CA GLN A 685 -16.08 27.15 -5.61
C GLN A 685 -16.62 26.93 -4.20
N LYS A 686 -16.88 25.67 -3.81
CA LYS A 686 -17.35 25.34 -2.46
C LYS A 686 -16.32 25.65 -1.37
N PHE A 687 -15.03 25.66 -1.70
CA PHE A 687 -13.94 25.86 -0.74
C PHE A 687 -13.37 27.29 -0.73
N GLU A 688 -13.87 28.22 -1.55
CA GLU A 688 -13.39 29.61 -1.60
C GLU A 688 -13.45 30.32 -0.24
N THR A 689 -14.44 30.01 0.59
CA THR A 689 -14.63 30.66 1.91
C THR A 689 -13.98 29.90 3.06
N VAL A 690 -13.29 28.79 2.81
CA VAL A 690 -12.67 27.98 3.86
C VAL A 690 -11.40 28.66 4.36
N ASN A 691 -11.33 28.91 5.67
CA ASN A 691 -10.22 29.61 6.34
C ASN A 691 -9.01 28.71 6.67
N ASP A 692 -8.75 27.65 5.90
CA ASP A 692 -7.57 26.79 6.05
C ASP A 692 -6.66 26.87 4.81
N PRO A 693 -5.50 27.54 4.91
CA PRO A 693 -4.55 27.62 3.80
C PRO A 693 -4.06 26.26 3.29
N TYR A 694 -3.95 25.23 4.15
CA TYR A 694 -3.57 23.88 3.69
C TYR A 694 -4.59 23.28 2.74
N ILE A 695 -5.90 23.46 3.00
CA ILE A 695 -6.92 22.94 2.08
C ILE A 695 -6.82 23.66 0.74
N TYR A 696 -6.74 24.99 0.78
CA TYR A 696 -6.77 25.79 -0.42
C TYR A 696 -5.53 25.57 -1.29
N GLU A 697 -4.33 25.56 -0.68
CA GLU A 697 -3.09 25.18 -1.37
C GLU A 697 -3.20 23.82 -2.07
N ARG A 698 -3.67 22.79 -1.35
CA ARG A 698 -3.76 21.42 -1.90
C ARG A 698 -4.84 21.27 -2.97
N LEU A 699 -5.94 22.00 -2.90
CA LEU A 699 -6.92 22.02 -3.98
C LEU A 699 -6.35 22.64 -5.27
N PHE A 700 -5.49 23.65 -5.17
CA PHE A 700 -4.80 24.19 -6.35
C PHE A 700 -3.69 23.25 -6.85
N ALA A 701 -3.00 22.53 -5.96
CA ALA A 701 -2.10 21.44 -6.37
C ALA A 701 -2.87 20.36 -7.15
N VAL A 702 -4.06 19.97 -6.67
CA VAL A 702 -4.97 19.07 -7.40
C VAL A 702 -5.36 19.65 -8.75
N ALA A 703 -5.72 20.93 -8.82
CA ALA A 703 -6.08 21.56 -10.07
C ALA A 703 -4.92 21.52 -11.09
N TYR A 704 -3.70 21.75 -10.63
CA TYR A 704 -2.50 21.64 -11.45
C TYR A 704 -2.23 20.21 -11.94
N GLY A 705 -2.31 19.23 -11.04
CA GLY A 705 -2.21 17.81 -11.40
C GLY A 705 -3.28 17.38 -12.42
N CYS A 706 -4.53 17.81 -12.22
CA CYS A 706 -5.63 17.54 -13.16
C CYS A 706 -5.39 18.18 -14.52
N ALA A 707 -4.97 19.45 -14.55
CA ALA A 707 -4.74 20.19 -15.79
C ALA A 707 -3.69 19.50 -16.67
N ILE A 708 -2.59 19.03 -16.08
CA ILE A 708 -1.50 18.38 -16.83
C ILE A 708 -1.86 16.96 -17.31
N ARG A 709 -2.77 16.28 -16.60
CA ARG A 709 -3.11 14.88 -16.87
C ARG A 709 -4.41 14.67 -17.65
N THR A 710 -5.20 15.73 -17.82
CA THR A 710 -6.50 15.64 -18.49
C THR A 710 -6.37 15.22 -19.94
N ASN A 711 -7.28 14.36 -20.39
CA ASN A 711 -7.46 14.08 -21.82
C ASN A 711 -8.42 15.09 -22.48
N LYS A 712 -9.10 15.95 -21.70
CA LYS A 712 -10.08 16.94 -22.17
C LYS A 712 -9.49 18.35 -22.16
N LYS A 713 -8.53 18.60 -23.04
CA LYS A 713 -7.79 19.87 -23.10
C LYS A 713 -8.70 21.08 -23.34
N GLU A 714 -9.83 20.90 -24.01
CA GLU A 714 -10.84 21.93 -24.23
C GLU A 714 -11.42 22.52 -22.94
N ASP A 715 -11.50 21.72 -21.87
CA ASP A 715 -12.04 22.15 -20.58
C ASP A 715 -11.05 23.02 -19.79
N LEU A 716 -9.76 23.05 -20.19
CA LEU A 716 -8.72 23.87 -19.55
C LEU A 716 -9.06 25.36 -19.61
N ALA A 717 -9.70 25.83 -20.69
CA ALA A 717 -10.09 27.24 -20.83
C ALA A 717 -10.99 27.70 -19.67
N SER A 718 -11.96 26.86 -19.29
CA SER A 718 -12.91 27.17 -18.20
C SER A 718 -12.22 27.19 -16.84
N LEU A 719 -11.32 26.22 -16.60
CA LEU A 719 -10.54 26.15 -15.36
C LEU A 719 -9.58 27.34 -15.23
N SER A 720 -8.82 27.64 -16.28
CA SER A 720 -7.90 28.79 -16.33
C SER A 720 -8.64 30.11 -16.14
N TYR A 721 -9.82 30.27 -16.76
CA TYR A 721 -10.65 31.46 -16.56
C TYR A 721 -11.12 31.61 -15.12
N TYR A 722 -11.64 30.53 -14.52
CA TYR A 722 -12.05 30.52 -13.11
C TYR A 722 -10.88 30.89 -12.19
N ILE A 723 -9.72 30.22 -12.34
CA ILE A 723 -8.51 30.50 -11.54
C ILE A 723 -8.08 31.96 -11.68
N HIS A 724 -8.06 32.50 -12.90
CA HIS A 724 -7.72 33.89 -13.14
C HIS A 724 -8.66 34.86 -12.41
N GLN A 725 -9.99 34.64 -12.49
CA GLN A 725 -10.96 35.49 -11.78
C GLN A 725 -10.81 35.38 -10.25
N THR A 726 -10.62 34.16 -9.73
CA THR A 726 -10.64 33.91 -8.29
C THR A 726 -9.34 34.33 -7.60
N ILE A 727 -8.17 34.17 -8.24
CA ILE A 727 -6.85 34.39 -7.64
C ILE A 727 -6.17 35.69 -8.07
N PHE A 728 -6.18 36.03 -9.36
CA PHE A 728 -5.30 37.08 -9.91
C PHE A 728 -6.04 38.39 -10.22
N LYS A 729 -7.21 38.32 -10.84
CA LYS A 729 -7.90 39.50 -11.39
C LYS A 729 -8.60 40.36 -10.34
N ASP A 730 -8.51 41.69 -10.51
CA ASP A 730 -9.23 42.72 -9.74
C ASP A 730 -9.09 42.58 -8.21
N LYS A 731 -7.95 42.06 -7.75
CA LYS A 731 -7.66 41.93 -6.32
C LYS A 731 -6.91 43.13 -5.78
N ASP A 732 -7.33 43.58 -4.59
CA ASP A 732 -6.50 44.47 -3.77
C ASP A 732 -5.19 43.80 -3.38
N GLU A 733 -5.24 42.49 -3.11
CA GLU A 733 -4.12 41.62 -2.80
C GLU A 733 -4.34 40.24 -3.43
N VAL A 734 -3.38 39.78 -4.26
CA VAL A 734 -3.33 38.40 -4.76
C VAL A 734 -3.07 37.49 -3.57
N TYR A 735 -3.86 36.41 -3.43
CA TYR A 735 -3.81 35.53 -2.24
C TYR A 735 -2.36 35.18 -1.86
N PRO A 736 -1.85 35.62 -0.70
CA PRO A 736 -0.43 35.59 -0.37
C PRO A 736 -0.03 34.21 0.11
N HIS A 737 0.03 33.25 -0.80
CA HIS A 737 0.49 31.89 -0.54
C HIS A 737 1.28 31.37 -1.74
N VAL A 738 2.59 31.20 -1.57
CA VAL A 738 3.53 31.03 -2.69
C VAL A 738 3.26 29.77 -3.52
N LEU A 739 2.99 28.63 -2.88
CA LEU A 739 2.70 27.37 -3.59
C LEU A 739 1.35 27.40 -4.33
N LEU A 740 0.32 28.01 -3.73
CA LEU A 740 -0.98 28.17 -4.38
C LEU A 740 -0.85 29.00 -5.66
N ARG A 741 -0.10 30.11 -5.60
CA ARG A 741 0.18 30.96 -6.77
C ARG A 741 0.92 30.19 -7.85
N ASP A 742 1.90 29.36 -7.47
CA ASP A 742 2.65 28.49 -8.40
C ASP A 742 1.74 27.50 -9.12
N TYR A 743 0.92 26.76 -8.37
CA TYR A 743 -0.03 25.82 -8.97
C TYR A 743 -1.08 26.51 -9.85
N ALA A 744 -1.63 27.64 -9.38
CA ALA A 744 -2.60 28.44 -10.13
C ALA A 744 -2.03 28.97 -11.45
N ARG A 745 -0.80 29.51 -11.41
CA ARG A 745 -0.07 29.94 -12.60
C ARG A 745 0.22 28.76 -13.52
N GLY A 746 0.67 27.63 -12.96
CA GLY A 746 1.00 26.42 -13.71
C GLY A 746 -0.15 25.90 -14.56
N VAL A 747 -1.39 25.91 -14.04
CA VAL A 747 -2.59 25.55 -14.82
C VAL A 747 -2.76 26.45 -16.04
N ILE A 748 -2.58 27.76 -15.87
CA ILE A 748 -2.74 28.75 -16.94
C ILE A 748 -1.62 28.65 -17.98
N GLU A 749 -0.38 28.47 -17.55
CA GLU A 749 0.77 28.29 -18.44
C GLU A 749 0.63 26.99 -19.26
N PHE A 750 0.18 25.90 -18.63
CA PHE A 750 -0.05 24.63 -19.33
C PHE A 750 -1.18 24.72 -20.37
N ALA A 751 -2.26 25.44 -20.05
CA ALA A 751 -3.36 25.67 -21.00
C ALA A 751 -2.85 26.39 -22.26
N ARG A 752 -1.99 27.41 -22.09
CA ARG A 752 -1.36 28.11 -23.22
C ARG A 752 -0.39 27.24 -24.00
N PHE A 753 0.42 26.44 -23.32
CA PHE A 753 1.29 25.46 -23.99
C PHE A 753 0.47 24.46 -24.81
N SER A 754 -0.74 24.14 -24.36
CA SER A 754 -1.69 23.27 -25.06
C SER A 754 -2.50 23.98 -26.18
N ASP A 755 -2.03 25.13 -26.66
CA ASP A 755 -2.67 25.95 -27.71
C ASP A 755 -4.10 26.41 -27.39
N ILE A 756 -4.45 26.56 -26.10
CA ILE A 756 -5.76 27.08 -25.68
C ILE A 756 -5.72 28.61 -25.57
N GLU A 757 -6.59 29.30 -26.32
CA GLU A 757 -6.73 30.76 -26.24
C GLU A 757 -7.40 31.19 -24.92
N LEU A 758 -6.77 32.15 -24.22
CA LEU A 758 -7.26 32.69 -22.95
C LEU A 758 -7.60 34.19 -23.07
N PRO A 759 -8.68 34.68 -22.44
CA PRO A 759 -9.16 36.05 -22.60
C PRO A 759 -8.42 37.09 -21.72
N PHE A 760 -7.16 36.84 -21.33
CA PHE A 760 -6.34 37.69 -20.46
C PHE A 760 -4.84 37.48 -20.74
N ASP A 761 -3.97 38.37 -20.25
CA ASP A 761 -2.52 38.33 -20.53
C ASP A 761 -1.80 37.28 -19.63
N ILE A 762 -0.68 36.69 -20.06
CA ILE A 762 0.16 35.85 -19.18
C ILE A 762 0.79 36.68 -18.09
N GLU A 763 1.15 37.92 -18.41
CA GLU A 763 1.86 38.77 -17.48
C GLU A 763 1.00 39.10 -16.25
N ASP A 764 -0.33 38.99 -16.37
CA ASP A 764 -1.28 39.11 -15.24
C ASP A 764 -1.10 38.01 -14.18
N VAL A 765 -0.51 36.86 -14.54
CA VAL A 765 -0.33 35.69 -13.65
C VAL A 765 1.12 35.35 -13.36
N ARG A 766 2.07 36.21 -13.74
CA ARG A 766 3.49 36.04 -13.48
C ARG A 766 3.96 36.99 -12.36
N PRO A 767 4.95 36.57 -11.55
CA PRO A 767 5.52 37.45 -10.53
C PRO A 767 6.29 38.63 -11.14
N PRO A 768 6.48 39.74 -10.39
CA PRO A 768 6.02 39.97 -9.02
C PRO A 768 4.49 40.18 -8.95
N TYR A 769 3.86 39.62 -7.92
CA TYR A 769 2.43 39.80 -7.70
C TYR A 769 2.18 41.00 -6.79
N LYS A 770 0.89 41.26 -6.51
CA LYS A 770 0.46 42.34 -5.61
C LYS A 770 0.11 41.78 -4.23
N SER A 771 0.96 42.00 -3.22
CA SER A 771 0.63 41.75 -1.82
C SER A 771 1.20 42.79 -0.87
N LEU A 772 0.50 43.01 0.24
CA LEU A 772 0.88 43.97 1.26
C LEU A 772 2.00 43.41 2.15
N PHE A 773 2.82 44.30 2.70
CA PHE A 773 3.82 43.93 3.69
C PHE A 773 3.56 44.66 5.01
N PRO A 774 3.48 43.97 6.17
CA PRO A 774 3.27 44.64 7.46
C PRO A 774 4.39 45.63 7.79
N GLN A 775 4.03 46.78 8.37
CA GLN A 775 4.99 47.84 8.71
C GLN A 775 5.52 47.76 10.15
N GLU A 776 4.80 47.10 11.06
CA GLU A 776 5.19 46.95 12.46
C GLU A 776 5.53 45.48 12.73
N ILE A 777 6.72 45.24 13.30
CA ILE A 777 7.23 43.92 13.66
C ILE A 777 7.70 43.98 15.10
N MET A 778 7.22 43.05 15.93
CA MET A 778 7.65 42.94 17.32
C MET A 778 9.13 42.52 17.45
N SER A 779 9.81 43.10 18.43
CA SER A 779 11.13 42.68 18.86
C SER A 779 11.11 41.33 19.60
N ASN A 780 12.28 40.71 19.74
CA ASN A 780 12.45 39.46 20.49
C ASN A 780 11.96 39.54 21.94
N GLU A 781 12.14 40.70 22.58
CA GLU A 781 11.74 40.96 23.97
C GLU A 781 10.21 41.03 24.09
N GLU A 782 9.54 41.65 23.11
CA GLU A 782 8.08 41.72 23.05
C GLU A 782 7.46 40.35 22.80
N ILE A 783 8.01 39.57 21.85
CA ILE A 783 7.58 38.18 21.59
C ILE A 783 7.73 37.32 22.84
N ASP A 784 8.88 37.37 23.52
CA ASP A 784 9.11 36.56 24.72
C ASP A 784 8.18 37.00 25.87
N LYS A 785 7.99 38.30 26.07
CA LYS A 785 7.09 38.81 27.10
C LYS A 785 5.64 38.36 26.87
N LYS A 786 5.20 38.30 25.62
CA LYS A 786 3.81 37.98 25.27
C LYS A 786 3.54 36.48 25.25
N TYR A 787 4.46 35.67 24.72
CA TYR A 787 4.19 34.27 24.41
C TYR A 787 5.06 33.24 25.13
N LYS A 788 6.13 33.63 25.84
CA LYS A 788 7.02 32.68 26.53
C LYS A 788 6.62 32.53 28.00
N PHE A 789 6.42 31.30 28.44
CA PHE A 789 6.17 31.01 29.86
C PHE A 789 7.47 30.82 30.65
N ALA A 790 7.49 31.25 31.91
CA ALA A 790 8.60 31.02 32.84
C ALA A 790 8.62 29.54 33.28
N TYR A 791 9.78 28.89 33.16
CA TYR A 791 9.96 27.45 33.42
C TYR A 791 9.77 27.04 34.89
N ASP A 792 9.80 27.99 35.81
CA ASP A 792 9.81 27.84 37.26
C ASP A 792 8.49 28.30 37.95
N ALA A 793 7.47 28.64 37.17
CA ALA A 793 6.16 28.98 37.72
C ALA A 793 5.50 27.74 38.38
N LYS A 794 5.21 27.84 39.68
CA LYS A 794 4.71 26.73 40.53
C LYS A 794 3.39 26.08 40.06
N ASP A 795 2.63 26.76 39.21
CA ASP A 795 1.30 26.32 38.74
C ASP A 795 1.22 26.11 37.21
N LEU A 796 2.37 26.02 36.51
CA LEU A 796 2.37 25.83 35.04
C LEU A 796 1.94 24.40 34.67
N LYS A 797 0.79 24.25 34.00
CA LYS A 797 0.38 22.97 33.42
C LYS A 797 1.40 22.51 32.37
N GLU A 798 1.65 21.21 32.30
CA GLU A 798 2.76 20.69 31.48
C GLU A 798 2.65 20.99 29.98
N HIS A 799 1.43 21.02 29.42
CA HIS A 799 1.20 21.32 28.00
C HIS A 799 1.46 22.78 27.61
N TYR A 800 1.61 23.70 28.57
CA TYR A 800 1.96 25.09 28.27
C TYR A 800 3.35 25.24 27.64
N ARG A 801 4.21 24.23 27.80
CA ARG A 801 5.54 24.16 27.17
C ARG A 801 5.47 24.07 25.64
N SER A 802 4.36 23.61 25.06
CA SER A 802 4.17 23.51 23.62
C SER A 802 4.20 24.89 22.94
N GLN A 803 3.67 25.91 23.60
CA GLN A 803 3.71 27.29 23.14
C GLN A 803 5.16 27.82 23.05
N SER A 804 5.95 27.67 24.12
CA SER A 804 7.38 28.05 24.12
C SER A 804 8.20 27.28 23.07
N SER A 805 7.78 26.06 22.73
CA SER A 805 8.44 25.22 21.72
C SER A 805 8.27 25.78 20.30
N ILE A 806 7.16 26.48 20.00
CA ILE A 806 6.99 27.20 18.73
C ILE A 806 8.05 28.28 18.57
N ILE A 807 8.24 29.10 19.62
CA ILE A 807 9.22 30.18 19.63
C ILE A 807 10.64 29.63 19.44
N SER A 808 11.00 28.59 20.21
CA SER A 808 12.30 27.93 20.07
C SER A 808 12.50 27.35 18.66
N SER A 809 11.46 26.74 18.09
CA SER A 809 11.52 26.15 16.75
C SER A 809 11.66 27.18 15.64
N MET A 810 11.13 28.39 15.81
CA MET A 810 11.22 29.49 14.83
C MET A 810 12.52 30.30 14.91
N THR A 811 13.32 30.10 15.95
CA THR A 811 14.55 30.88 16.15
C THR A 811 15.56 30.62 15.02
N THR A 812 15.96 31.66 14.29
CA THR A 812 16.97 31.62 13.21
C THR A 812 18.39 31.55 13.78
N GLU A 813 19.43 31.35 12.94
CA GLU A 813 20.81 31.04 13.38
C GLU A 813 21.35 31.99 14.47
N TYR A 814 21.09 33.30 14.32
CA TYR A 814 21.48 34.33 15.29
C TYR A 814 20.28 35.12 15.82
N GLY A 815 19.06 34.60 15.64
CA GLY A 815 17.83 35.36 15.86
C GLY A 815 17.69 35.90 17.28
N ARG A 816 18.23 35.19 18.28
CA ARG A 816 18.21 35.59 19.70
C ARG A 816 19.56 36.12 20.21
N GLY A 817 20.46 36.54 19.32
CA GLY A 817 21.77 37.11 19.67
C GLY A 817 22.80 36.10 20.21
N ILE A 818 22.45 34.81 20.22
CA ILE A 818 23.29 33.67 20.62
C ILE A 818 23.17 32.64 19.49
N GLY A 819 24.22 31.88 19.19
CA GLY A 819 24.20 30.83 18.14
C GLY A 819 23.33 29.60 18.43
N GLY A 820 22.24 29.76 19.19
CA GLY A 820 21.24 28.73 19.45
C GLY A 820 20.00 28.96 18.60
N TYR A 821 19.68 28.02 17.73
CA TYR A 821 18.59 28.09 16.75
C TYR A 821 17.65 26.88 16.84
N GLY A 822 16.46 27.01 16.25
CA GLY A 822 15.57 25.88 15.97
C GLY A 822 15.76 25.38 14.55
N ASP A 823 15.65 24.06 14.33
CA ASP A 823 15.88 23.45 13.02
C ASP A 823 14.97 24.03 11.94
N PHE A 824 13.69 24.26 12.26
CA PHE A 824 12.76 24.91 11.33
C PHE A 824 13.16 26.37 11.06
N GLY A 825 13.54 27.12 12.08
CA GLY A 825 13.99 28.51 11.95
C GLY A 825 15.19 28.66 11.03
N ARG A 826 16.22 27.81 11.21
CA ARG A 826 17.46 27.88 10.43
C ARG A 826 17.38 27.20 9.05
N TYR A 827 17.04 25.90 9.03
CA TYR A 827 17.16 25.09 7.83
C TYR A 827 15.96 25.18 6.89
N THR A 828 14.81 25.66 7.38
CA THR A 828 13.59 25.82 6.58
C THR A 828 13.26 27.30 6.35
N PHE A 829 12.98 28.05 7.40
CA PHE A 829 12.48 29.42 7.31
C PHE A 829 13.54 30.41 6.82
N GLU A 830 14.70 30.45 7.46
CA GLU A 830 15.83 31.30 7.05
C GLU A 830 16.40 30.87 5.70
N SER A 831 16.54 29.56 5.46
CA SER A 831 16.98 29.01 4.18
C SER A 831 16.10 29.48 3.01
N ALA A 832 14.78 29.43 3.17
CA ALA A 832 13.81 29.86 2.16
C ALA A 832 13.81 31.37 1.90
N LEU A 833 14.43 32.19 2.76
CA LEU A 833 14.47 33.65 2.63
C LEU A 833 15.89 34.19 2.41
N ARG A 834 16.89 33.31 2.35
CA ARG A 834 18.32 33.65 2.32
C ARG A 834 18.73 34.53 1.15
N SER A 835 18.10 34.33 -0.01
CA SER A 835 18.43 35.04 -1.25
C SER A 835 17.80 36.44 -1.34
N TRP A 836 16.97 36.85 -0.37
CA TRP A 836 16.28 38.14 -0.39
C TRP A 836 16.97 39.20 0.48
N ASP A 837 16.64 40.47 0.22
CA ASP A 837 17.11 41.59 1.03
C ASP A 837 16.26 41.84 2.28
N VAL A 838 16.30 40.89 3.21
CA VAL A 838 15.43 40.91 4.40
C VAL A 838 16.19 40.55 5.68
N ASN A 839 15.67 41.00 6.83
CA ASN A 839 16.10 40.53 8.15
C ASN A 839 15.26 39.31 8.56
N THR A 840 15.81 38.11 8.38
CA THR A 840 15.10 36.84 8.66
C THR A 840 14.65 36.68 10.11
N ASN A 841 15.32 37.32 11.07
CA ASN A 841 14.89 37.29 12.48
C ASN A 841 13.61 38.11 12.70
N GLU A 842 13.54 39.32 12.14
CA GLU A 842 12.34 40.15 12.21
C GLU A 842 11.16 39.44 11.54
N LEU A 843 11.39 38.81 10.39
CA LEU A 843 10.37 38.00 9.71
C LEU A 843 9.94 36.79 10.53
N SER A 844 10.86 36.15 11.26
CA SER A 844 10.52 35.05 12.16
C SER A 844 9.60 35.50 13.30
N ASN A 845 9.85 36.68 13.89
CA ASN A 845 8.97 37.25 14.91
C ASN A 845 7.57 37.57 14.37
N LEU A 846 7.49 38.13 13.16
CA LEU A 846 6.21 38.37 12.49
C LEU A 846 5.45 37.05 12.22
N ALA A 847 6.15 36.00 11.80
CA ALA A 847 5.56 34.68 11.63
C ALA A 847 5.04 34.09 12.96
N ILE A 848 5.78 34.26 14.05
CA ILE A 848 5.34 33.86 15.40
C ILE A 848 4.06 34.61 15.79
N GLU A 849 4.00 35.92 15.54
CA GLU A 849 2.80 36.71 15.77
C GLU A 849 1.60 36.18 14.98
N TRP A 850 1.76 35.88 13.69
CA TRP A 850 0.69 35.29 12.88
C TRP A 850 0.23 33.94 13.42
N ILE A 851 1.14 33.08 13.89
CA ILE A 851 0.80 31.78 14.47
C ILE A 851 -0.18 31.92 15.64
N PHE A 852 0.05 32.88 16.54
CA PHE A 852 -0.81 33.08 17.71
C PHE A 852 -2.04 33.94 17.42
N GLU A 853 -1.89 35.05 16.71
CA GLU A 853 -2.95 36.07 16.56
C GLU A 853 -3.82 35.84 15.32
N LYS A 854 -3.20 35.48 14.19
CA LYS A 854 -3.89 35.32 12.90
C LYS A 854 -4.47 33.92 12.73
N TYR A 855 -3.66 32.89 12.99
CA TYR A 855 -4.06 31.48 12.86
C TYR A 855 -4.70 30.92 14.14
N GLY A 856 -4.50 31.61 15.27
CA GLY A 856 -5.23 31.36 16.51
C GLY A 856 -4.71 30.17 17.32
N TYR A 857 -3.40 29.88 17.28
CA TYR A 857 -2.85 28.81 18.13
C TYR A 857 -3.20 29.09 19.60
N ASP A 858 -3.84 28.13 20.24
CA ASP A 858 -4.29 28.23 21.63
C ASP A 858 -3.75 27.02 22.39
N VAL A 859 -2.94 27.29 23.40
CA VAL A 859 -2.26 26.24 24.17
C VAL A 859 -3.23 25.36 24.97
N GLU A 860 -4.41 25.86 25.33
CA GLU A 860 -5.44 25.04 25.99
C GLU A 860 -6.14 24.11 25.00
N LYS A 861 -6.20 24.47 23.70
CA LYS A 861 -6.79 23.62 22.65
C LYS A 861 -5.78 22.65 22.03
N HIS A 862 -4.55 23.13 21.81
CA HIS A 862 -3.56 22.46 20.98
C HIS A 862 -2.36 21.94 21.77
N GLY A 863 -2.09 22.49 22.96
CA GLY A 863 -0.86 22.24 23.69
C GLY A 863 -0.68 20.77 24.07
N GLU A 864 -1.76 20.09 24.49
CA GLU A 864 -1.73 18.68 24.87
C GLU A 864 -1.46 17.78 23.66
N TYR A 865 -2.13 18.05 22.54
CA TYR A 865 -1.88 17.35 21.28
C TYR A 865 -0.44 17.54 20.79
N ASP A 866 0.06 18.78 20.80
CA ASP A 866 1.42 19.11 20.37
C ASP A 866 2.47 18.39 21.23
N ARG A 867 2.21 18.30 22.53
CA ARG A 867 3.08 17.63 23.50
C ARG A 867 3.11 16.11 23.28
N ASN A 868 1.96 15.50 23.00
CA ASN A 868 1.82 14.06 22.78
C ASN A 868 2.20 13.63 21.35
N THR A 869 2.59 14.58 20.50
CA THR A 869 3.06 14.32 19.14
C THR A 869 4.59 14.41 19.13
N ASN A 870 5.22 13.33 19.59
CA ASN A 870 6.68 13.22 19.68
C ASN A 870 7.33 13.10 18.30
N SER A 871 8.34 13.94 18.03
CA SER A 871 9.25 13.82 16.89
C SER A 871 10.66 13.69 17.44
N TYR A 872 11.08 12.46 17.76
CA TYR A 872 12.45 12.16 18.21
C TYR A 872 13.42 11.90 17.06
N ASP A 873 12.93 11.90 15.82
CA ASP A 873 13.74 11.60 14.64
C ASP A 873 14.20 12.88 13.94
N ARG A 874 15.38 12.83 13.31
CA ARG A 874 15.93 13.92 12.49
C ARG A 874 15.26 14.00 11.10
N ARG A 875 14.48 12.99 10.73
CA ARG A 875 13.73 12.89 9.47
C ARG A 875 12.38 13.62 9.56
N ALA A 876 11.83 14.04 8.41
CA ALA A 876 10.50 14.62 8.35
C ALA A 876 9.42 13.67 8.94
N SER A 877 8.83 14.08 10.07
CA SER A 877 7.80 13.29 10.76
C SER A 877 6.55 13.08 9.89
N THR A 878 6.00 11.87 9.93
CA THR A 878 4.71 11.54 9.30
C THR A 878 3.55 12.30 9.95
N ILE A 879 3.61 12.52 11.26
CA ILE A 879 2.58 13.25 12.02
C ILE A 879 3.18 14.52 12.59
N GLU A 880 2.58 15.65 12.23
CA GLU A 880 2.97 16.97 12.68
C GLU A 880 2.20 17.40 13.93
N ARG A 881 2.83 18.27 14.73
CA ARG A 881 2.15 19.05 15.76
C ARG A 881 1.37 20.21 15.09
N ILE A 882 0.27 20.69 15.69
CA ILE A 882 -0.52 21.82 15.16
C ILE A 882 0.34 23.06 15.01
N GLY A 883 1.21 23.34 15.98
CA GLY A 883 2.10 24.48 15.87
C GLY A 883 3.09 24.37 14.70
N LYS A 884 3.41 23.15 14.21
CA LYS A 884 4.24 22.95 13.00
C LYS A 884 3.42 23.20 11.73
N LYS A 885 2.14 22.78 11.70
CA LYS A 885 1.22 23.16 10.63
C LYS A 885 1.17 24.69 10.45
N TYR A 886 1.02 25.45 11.54
CA TYR A 886 0.95 26.92 11.44
C TYR A 886 2.29 27.56 11.07
N GLN A 887 3.42 26.94 11.41
CA GLN A 887 4.75 27.38 10.96
C GLN A 887 4.90 27.28 9.43
N TRP A 888 4.42 26.19 8.80
CA TRP A 888 4.42 26.04 7.35
C TRP A 888 3.50 27.05 6.67
N ILE A 889 2.28 27.23 7.17
CA ILE A 889 1.34 28.23 6.67
C ILE A 889 1.97 29.64 6.73
N ALA A 890 2.60 29.98 7.86
CA ALA A 890 3.28 31.27 8.02
C ALA A 890 4.45 31.43 7.04
N LEU A 891 5.25 30.38 6.79
CA LEU A 891 6.36 30.41 5.85
C LEU A 891 5.89 30.67 4.41
N TYR A 892 4.89 29.93 3.93
CA TYR A 892 4.42 30.08 2.55
C TYR A 892 3.76 31.43 2.30
N GLU A 893 3.11 32.00 3.30
CA GLU A 893 2.63 33.38 3.24
C GLU A 893 3.77 34.40 3.27
N MET A 894 4.77 34.19 4.13
CA MET A 894 5.92 35.07 4.23
C MET A 894 6.70 35.15 2.91
N VAL A 895 7.00 34.01 2.29
CA VAL A 895 7.73 33.96 1.02
C VAL A 895 6.95 34.67 -0.09
N ALA A 896 5.61 34.50 -0.14
CA ALA A 896 4.77 35.19 -1.12
C ALA A 896 4.88 36.72 -0.97
N ARG A 897 4.76 37.23 0.26
CA ARG A 897 4.87 38.67 0.53
C ARG A 897 6.27 39.21 0.29
N VAL A 898 7.30 38.46 0.67
CA VAL A 898 8.70 38.84 0.44
C VAL A 898 9.03 38.88 -1.05
N SER A 899 8.54 37.91 -1.83
CA SER A 899 8.78 37.83 -3.28
C SER A 899 8.19 39.02 -4.07
N ASP A 900 7.15 39.66 -3.54
CA ASP A 900 6.48 40.80 -4.18
C ASP A 900 7.11 42.15 -3.77
N ASN A 901 7.75 42.23 -2.60
CA ASN A 901 8.13 43.49 -1.96
C ASN A 901 9.64 43.72 -1.82
N PHE A 902 10.48 42.68 -1.97
CA PHE A 902 11.92 42.78 -1.71
C PHE A 902 12.74 42.25 -2.88
N LYS A 903 13.95 42.82 -3.02
CA LYS A 903 14.92 42.38 -4.01
C LYS A 903 15.43 40.98 -3.70
N LYS A 904 15.60 40.18 -4.74
CA LYS A 904 16.20 38.85 -4.70
C LYS A 904 17.54 38.86 -5.43
N TYR A 905 18.49 38.10 -4.93
CA TYR A 905 19.83 37.98 -5.50
C TYR A 905 20.16 36.52 -5.83
N GLU A 906 21.12 36.31 -6.73
CA GLU A 906 21.61 34.96 -7.03
C GLU A 906 22.14 34.29 -5.77
N ARG A 907 21.78 33.01 -5.57
CA ARG A 907 22.06 32.24 -4.36
C ARG A 907 23.52 32.20 -3.94
N TRP A 908 24.43 32.25 -4.92
CA TRP A 908 25.89 32.20 -4.72
C TRP A 908 26.60 33.53 -5.02
N SER A 909 25.85 34.63 -5.18
CA SER A 909 26.46 35.95 -5.35
C SER A 909 27.21 36.37 -4.09
N PHE A 910 28.50 36.69 -4.24
CA PHE A 910 29.26 37.33 -3.18
C PHE A 910 28.68 38.73 -2.94
N GLU A 911 28.48 39.13 -1.68
CA GLU A 911 27.95 40.45 -1.30
C GLU A 911 26.62 40.88 -1.95
N LYS A 912 25.78 39.94 -2.43
CA LYS A 912 24.50 40.24 -3.11
C LYS A 912 24.67 41.17 -4.33
N GLU A 913 25.70 40.94 -5.13
CA GLU A 913 26.01 41.79 -6.29
C GLU A 913 25.07 41.59 -7.50
N ASN A 914 24.48 40.39 -7.67
CA ASN A 914 23.65 40.03 -8.84
C ASN A 914 22.16 39.94 -8.45
N GLU A 915 21.39 41.01 -8.71
CA GLU A 915 19.93 41.03 -8.55
C GLU A 915 19.26 40.18 -9.64
N VAL A 916 18.32 39.31 -9.25
CA VAL A 916 17.57 38.44 -10.15
C VAL A 916 16.07 38.47 -9.83
N PRO A 917 15.18 38.39 -10.84
CA PRO A 917 13.75 38.34 -10.59
C PRO A 917 13.35 36.99 -9.96
N TYR A 918 12.36 37.02 -9.06
CA TYR A 918 11.70 35.80 -8.60
C TYR A 918 10.86 35.21 -9.74
N GLN A 919 11.08 33.93 -10.07
CA GLN A 919 10.35 33.24 -11.14
C GLN A 919 9.40 32.14 -10.63
N GLY A 920 9.63 31.59 -9.45
CA GLY A 920 8.79 30.52 -8.89
C GLY A 920 9.44 29.81 -7.70
N PRO A 921 8.72 28.92 -7.01
CA PRO A 921 9.16 28.30 -5.76
C PRO A 921 10.23 27.21 -5.92
N TRP A 922 10.57 26.81 -7.15
CA TRP A 922 11.72 25.94 -7.42
C TRP A 922 13.06 26.59 -7.03
N ASP A 923 13.12 27.92 -6.95
CA ASP A 923 14.22 28.67 -6.31
C ASP A 923 13.62 29.66 -5.29
N PRO A 924 13.42 29.18 -4.05
CA PRO A 924 14.49 28.58 -3.25
C PRO A 924 14.32 27.07 -2.93
N TYR A 925 13.49 26.35 -3.70
CA TYR A 925 13.12 24.95 -3.51
C TYR A 925 12.28 24.72 -2.24
N ILE A 926 10.99 25.09 -2.31
CA ILE A 926 10.01 24.96 -1.21
C ILE A 926 8.75 24.14 -1.60
N ARG A 927 8.77 23.53 -2.79
CA ARG A 927 7.72 22.60 -3.25
C ARG A 927 7.81 21.30 -2.45
N ASP A 928 6.71 20.86 -1.85
CA ASP A 928 6.70 19.73 -0.91
C ASP A 928 5.93 18.49 -1.41
N ILE A 929 5.28 18.57 -2.57
CA ILE A 929 4.56 17.48 -3.23
C ILE A 929 4.55 17.69 -4.75
N ASP A 930 4.72 16.63 -5.54
CA ASP A 930 4.54 16.68 -7.00
C ASP A 930 3.12 16.21 -7.38
N PRO A 931 2.11 17.09 -7.59
CA PRO A 931 0.75 16.65 -7.90
C PRO A 931 0.62 15.97 -9.28
N THR A 932 1.64 16.01 -10.12
CA THR A 932 1.62 15.44 -11.49
C THR A 932 2.02 13.96 -11.53
N LEU A 933 2.70 13.48 -10.49
CA LEU A 933 3.23 12.13 -10.35
C LEU A 933 2.29 11.25 -9.51
N LEU A 934 1.73 10.19 -10.11
CA LEU A 934 0.74 9.33 -9.44
C LEU A 934 1.29 7.99 -8.92
N ILE A 935 2.51 7.61 -9.28
CA ILE A 935 3.17 6.43 -8.70
C ILE A 935 3.71 6.74 -7.30
N SER A 936 3.66 5.76 -6.40
CA SER A 936 4.23 5.89 -5.06
C SER A 936 5.65 5.33 -4.95
N VAL A 937 6.11 4.56 -5.93
CA VAL A 937 7.40 3.85 -5.89
C VAL A 937 7.83 3.50 -7.31
N THR A 938 9.13 3.39 -7.54
CA THR A 938 9.73 2.77 -8.73
C THR A 938 10.30 1.41 -8.34
N GLY A 939 10.54 0.52 -9.29
CA GLY A 939 11.10 -0.80 -8.99
C GLY A 939 12.42 -0.72 -8.23
N SER A 940 12.58 -1.63 -7.27
CA SER A 940 13.77 -1.73 -6.41
C SER A 940 14.62 -2.90 -6.88
N TYR A 941 15.72 -2.62 -7.58
CA TYR A 941 16.65 -3.65 -8.01
C TYR A 941 17.40 -4.25 -6.81
N ASP A 942 17.28 -5.57 -6.62
CA ASP A 942 18.03 -6.33 -5.61
C ASP A 942 19.19 -7.05 -6.29
N ASP A 943 20.42 -6.60 -6.00
CA ASP A 943 21.64 -7.21 -6.54
C ASP A 943 21.82 -8.68 -6.10
N ASP A 944 21.27 -9.08 -4.95
CA ASP A 944 21.43 -10.42 -4.39
C ASP A 944 20.42 -11.42 -5.00
N GLU A 945 19.28 -10.92 -5.52
CA GLU A 945 18.24 -11.70 -6.21
C GLU A 945 17.86 -11.07 -7.57
N PRO A 946 18.79 -11.01 -8.55
CA PRO A 946 18.56 -10.28 -9.79
C PRO A 946 17.52 -10.98 -10.68
N GLN A 947 16.58 -10.21 -11.23
CA GLN A 947 15.53 -10.70 -12.14
C GLN A 947 15.96 -10.58 -13.61
N ASP A 948 15.61 -11.58 -14.42
CA ASP A 948 15.86 -11.55 -15.87
C ASP A 948 14.75 -10.79 -16.61
N PHE A 949 15.15 -9.82 -17.44
CA PHE A 949 14.26 -9.06 -18.31
C PHE A 949 14.68 -9.17 -19.78
N TRP A 950 13.77 -8.91 -20.73
CA TRP A 950 14.15 -8.95 -22.15
C TRP A 950 15.11 -7.83 -22.56
N TRP A 951 15.19 -6.74 -21.77
CA TRP A 951 16.16 -5.66 -21.94
C TRP A 951 17.49 -5.89 -21.19
N VAL A 952 17.54 -6.79 -20.20
CA VAL A 952 18.75 -7.12 -19.42
C VAL A 952 18.77 -8.60 -19.09
N LYS A 953 19.82 -9.28 -19.56
CA LYS A 953 20.09 -10.68 -19.20
C LYS A 953 21.15 -10.73 -18.11
N ASN A 954 20.88 -11.44 -17.02
CA ASN A 954 21.89 -11.69 -16.00
C ASN A 954 22.80 -12.81 -16.49
N LYS A 955 23.98 -12.43 -17.00
CA LYS A 955 25.02 -13.39 -17.38
C LYS A 955 25.59 -13.97 -16.08
N ILE A 956 25.62 -15.30 -15.95
CA ILE A 956 26.22 -15.95 -14.77
C ILE A 956 27.74 -15.83 -14.90
N PHE A 957 28.33 -14.88 -14.14
CA PHE A 957 29.77 -14.77 -13.97
C PHE A 957 30.28 -15.90 -13.07
N ASN A 958 31.53 -16.32 -13.26
CA ASN A 958 32.20 -17.22 -12.31
C ASN A 958 32.78 -16.40 -11.14
N TRP A 959 32.01 -16.27 -10.07
CA TRP A 959 32.40 -15.53 -8.87
C TRP A 959 33.51 -16.21 -8.05
N ASP A 960 33.73 -17.52 -8.25
CA ASP A 960 34.71 -18.33 -7.51
C ASP A 960 36.17 -18.11 -7.95
N CYS A 961 36.42 -17.25 -8.94
CA CYS A 961 37.78 -16.90 -9.35
C CYS A 961 38.49 -16.02 -8.30
N THR A 962 39.83 -16.01 -8.31
CA THR A 962 40.60 -15.09 -7.46
C THR A 962 40.33 -13.65 -7.85
N ASN A 963 40.43 -12.72 -6.90
CA ASN A 963 40.26 -11.28 -7.17
C ASN A 963 41.19 -10.78 -8.29
N GLU A 964 42.43 -11.29 -8.35
CA GLU A 964 43.38 -11.01 -9.42
C GLU A 964 42.90 -11.52 -10.79
N ASN A 965 42.39 -12.75 -10.86
CA ASN A 965 41.86 -13.30 -12.11
C ASN A 965 40.57 -12.59 -12.54
N TRP A 966 39.73 -12.19 -11.57
CA TRP A 966 38.55 -11.38 -11.83
C TRP A 966 38.95 -10.09 -12.54
N VAL A 967 39.84 -9.29 -11.95
CA VAL A 967 40.23 -8.01 -12.55
C VAL A 967 40.91 -8.20 -13.92
N ASN A 968 41.78 -9.21 -14.08
CA ASN A 968 42.62 -9.32 -15.27
C ASN A 968 41.97 -10.02 -16.49
N ASP A 969 40.78 -10.62 -16.35
CA ASP A 969 40.12 -11.34 -17.45
C ASP A 969 39.11 -10.46 -18.22
N SER A 970 39.53 -9.96 -19.38
CA SER A 970 38.71 -9.17 -20.31
C SER A 970 37.86 -10.02 -21.28
N SER A 971 38.05 -11.35 -21.32
CA SER A 971 37.31 -12.23 -22.24
C SER A 971 35.85 -12.49 -21.83
N VAL A 972 35.53 -12.19 -20.57
CA VAL A 972 34.24 -12.51 -19.93
C VAL A 972 33.21 -11.39 -20.05
N LEU A 973 33.56 -10.24 -20.64
CA LEU A 973 32.68 -9.08 -20.78
C LEU A 973 31.39 -9.41 -21.58
N PRO A 974 30.26 -8.75 -21.26
CA PRO A 974 29.05 -8.87 -22.06
C PRO A 974 29.26 -8.20 -23.43
N LYS A 975 28.56 -8.69 -24.46
CA LYS A 975 28.56 -8.04 -25.77
C LYS A 975 27.71 -6.79 -25.72
N MET A 976 28.32 -5.63 -25.90
CA MET A 976 27.63 -4.35 -25.75
C MET A 976 26.57 -4.14 -26.85
N GLU A 977 26.73 -4.76 -28.02
CA GLU A 977 25.71 -4.72 -29.08
C GLU A 977 24.40 -5.38 -28.64
N GLU A 978 24.48 -6.44 -27.83
CA GLU A 978 23.33 -7.16 -27.28
C GLU A 978 22.68 -6.43 -26.09
N ILE A 979 23.35 -5.41 -25.53
CA ILE A 979 22.80 -4.52 -24.48
C ILE A 979 22.24 -3.24 -25.11
N ILE A 980 22.91 -2.66 -26.10
CA ILE A 980 22.45 -1.44 -26.80
C ILE A 980 21.19 -1.73 -27.63
N GLN A 981 21.13 -2.87 -28.33
CA GLN A 981 19.99 -3.25 -29.16
C GLN A 981 19.33 -4.54 -28.64
N VAL A 982 18.10 -4.41 -28.18
CA VAL A 982 17.33 -5.48 -27.54
C VAL A 982 16.02 -5.76 -28.29
N ARG A 983 15.38 -6.90 -28.00
CA ARG A 983 14.09 -7.30 -28.58
C ARG A 983 13.10 -7.66 -27.51
N ASP A 984 11.87 -7.19 -27.66
CA ASP A 984 10.78 -7.58 -26.76
C ASP A 984 10.24 -8.98 -27.07
N ASN A 985 9.26 -9.41 -26.28
CA ASN A 985 8.65 -10.73 -26.35
C ASN A 985 7.87 -11.01 -27.66
N ILE A 986 7.51 -9.97 -28.41
CA ILE A 986 6.82 -10.09 -29.71
C ILE A 986 7.77 -9.87 -30.91
N GLY A 987 9.05 -9.60 -30.63
CA GLY A 987 10.12 -9.51 -31.62
C GLY A 987 10.46 -8.09 -32.07
N GLU A 988 9.85 -7.05 -31.49
CA GLU A 988 10.14 -5.68 -31.88
C GLU A 988 11.49 -5.18 -31.36
N GLU A 989 12.16 -4.37 -32.17
CA GLU A 989 13.51 -3.87 -31.90
C GLU A 989 13.51 -2.54 -31.14
N TRP A 990 14.28 -2.51 -30.05
CA TRP A 990 14.45 -1.35 -29.19
C TRP A 990 15.94 -1.00 -29.06
N LEU A 991 16.23 0.27 -28.80
CA LEU A 991 17.57 0.79 -28.51
C LEU A 991 17.62 1.36 -27.10
N VAL A 992 18.67 1.04 -26.35
CA VAL A 992 18.97 1.66 -25.06
C VAL A 992 19.69 2.99 -25.32
N LEU A 993 19.03 4.10 -25.00
CA LEU A 993 19.60 5.45 -25.13
C LEU A 993 20.53 5.77 -23.96
N GLU A 994 20.14 5.36 -22.76
CA GLU A 994 20.97 5.40 -21.56
C GLU A 994 20.63 4.21 -20.65
N GLY A 995 21.62 3.65 -19.96
CA GLY A 995 21.42 2.54 -19.02
C GLY A 995 22.63 2.27 -18.14
N TYR A 996 22.37 1.72 -16.96
CA TYR A 996 23.40 1.46 -15.95
C TYR A 996 23.46 -0.02 -15.52
N PRO A 997 23.79 -0.95 -16.44
CA PRO A 997 23.97 -2.35 -16.09
C PRO A 997 25.04 -2.56 -15.02
N SER A 998 24.69 -3.29 -13.96
CA SER A 998 25.63 -3.76 -12.94
C SER A 998 25.39 -5.22 -12.56
N TRP A 999 26.47 -5.94 -12.30
CA TRP A 999 26.50 -7.32 -11.83
C TRP A 999 27.47 -7.42 -10.66
N SER A 1000 26.97 -7.84 -9.50
CA SER A 1000 27.77 -8.00 -8.28
C SER A 1000 27.85 -9.47 -7.86
N GLU A 1001 28.96 -9.82 -7.22
CA GLU A 1001 29.09 -11.05 -6.43
C GLU A 1001 28.07 -11.04 -5.29
N PRO A 1002 27.24 -12.09 -5.15
CA PRO A 1002 26.29 -12.19 -4.05
C PRO A 1002 26.99 -12.12 -2.70
N LYS A 1003 26.41 -11.39 -1.74
CA LYS A 1003 26.99 -11.28 -0.40
C LYS A 1003 27.01 -12.62 0.34
N LYS A 1004 27.93 -12.76 1.29
CA LYS A 1004 27.93 -13.90 2.22
C LYS A 1004 26.89 -13.68 3.33
N ILE A 1005 26.32 -14.79 3.80
CA ILE A 1005 25.31 -14.77 4.87
C ILE A 1005 25.90 -14.15 6.15
N GLY A 1006 25.13 -13.25 6.76
CA GLY A 1006 25.47 -12.55 7.98
C GLY A 1006 26.54 -11.48 7.81
N GLU A 1007 26.96 -11.18 6.58
CA GLU A 1007 27.90 -10.10 6.28
C GLU A 1007 27.18 -8.97 5.56
N GLU A 1008 27.44 -7.73 5.98
CA GLU A 1008 27.03 -6.56 5.22
C GLU A 1008 27.82 -6.54 3.91
N LYS A 1009 27.13 -6.45 2.76
CA LYS A 1009 27.73 -6.52 1.42
C LYS A 1009 28.97 -5.62 1.27
N TRP A 1010 28.89 -4.42 1.83
CA TRP A 1010 29.92 -3.38 1.71
C TRP A 1010 31.06 -3.50 2.74
N ASP A 1011 30.93 -4.36 3.77
CA ASP A 1011 31.95 -4.56 4.80
C ASP A 1011 33.07 -5.53 4.37
N GLN A 1012 32.89 -6.25 3.26
CA GLN A 1012 33.88 -7.18 2.71
C GLN A 1012 34.21 -6.88 1.25
N PRO A 1013 35.41 -7.24 0.78
CA PRO A 1013 35.75 -7.18 -0.64
C PRO A 1013 34.83 -8.11 -1.44
N HIS A 1014 34.16 -7.58 -2.46
CA HIS A 1014 33.32 -8.33 -3.38
C HIS A 1014 33.53 -7.86 -4.82
N LYS A 1015 33.34 -8.78 -5.77
CA LYS A 1015 33.53 -8.54 -7.20
C LYS A 1015 32.33 -7.79 -7.78
N GLU A 1016 32.61 -6.82 -8.64
CA GLU A 1016 31.59 -6.08 -9.38
C GLU A 1016 32.03 -5.83 -10.81
N LEU A 1017 31.08 -5.91 -11.74
CA LEU A 1017 31.16 -5.32 -13.07
C LEU A 1017 30.01 -4.34 -13.22
N TRP A 1018 30.31 -3.06 -13.41
CA TRP A 1018 29.31 -2.06 -13.77
C TRP A 1018 29.67 -1.40 -15.10
N CYS A 1019 28.65 -1.00 -15.86
CA CYS A 1019 28.81 -0.26 -17.11
C CYS A 1019 27.80 0.89 -17.17
N ASN A 1020 28.23 2.05 -17.65
CA ASN A 1020 27.39 3.15 -18.07
C ASN A 1020 27.32 3.17 -19.59
N ILE A 1021 26.10 3.03 -20.11
CA ILE A 1021 25.79 3.15 -21.53
C ILE A 1021 25.12 4.50 -21.69
N ARG A 1022 25.71 5.39 -22.49
CA ARG A 1022 25.14 6.70 -22.81
C ARG A 1022 25.17 6.92 -24.31
N SER A 1023 24.24 7.71 -24.82
CA SER A 1023 24.24 8.07 -26.23
C SER A 1023 24.08 9.57 -26.47
N TYR A 1024 24.58 9.97 -27.63
CA TYR A 1024 24.67 11.37 -28.02
C TYR A 1024 24.18 11.53 -29.46
N LEU A 1025 23.32 12.52 -29.66
CA LEU A 1025 23.00 12.99 -31.01
C LEU A 1025 24.11 13.93 -31.49
N VAL A 1026 24.51 13.76 -32.73
CA VAL A 1026 25.55 14.53 -33.41
C VAL A 1026 25.04 14.94 -34.78
N LYS A 1027 25.31 16.17 -35.20
CA LYS A 1027 24.99 16.62 -36.56
C LYS A 1027 25.77 15.80 -37.59
N ALA A 1028 25.16 15.49 -38.73
CA ALA A 1028 25.74 14.56 -39.70
C ALA A 1028 27.09 15.01 -40.29
N ASP A 1029 27.34 16.32 -40.36
CA ASP A 1029 28.59 16.94 -40.80
C ASP A 1029 29.73 16.78 -39.77
N GLU A 1030 29.41 16.79 -38.48
CA GLU A 1030 30.39 16.57 -37.39
C GLU A 1030 30.54 15.09 -36.99
N PHE A 1031 29.60 14.23 -37.40
CA PHE A 1031 29.54 12.81 -37.01
C PHE A 1031 30.86 12.06 -37.20
N ASN A 1032 31.50 12.17 -38.37
CA ASN A 1032 32.73 11.43 -38.62
C ASN A 1032 33.87 11.86 -37.71
N LEU A 1033 33.94 13.15 -37.38
CA LEU A 1033 34.98 13.70 -36.50
C LEU A 1033 34.75 13.25 -35.06
N PHE A 1034 33.52 13.40 -34.55
CA PHE A 1034 33.15 12.94 -33.21
C PHE A 1034 33.31 11.43 -33.04
N LYS A 1035 32.80 10.65 -34.01
CA LYS A 1035 32.88 9.18 -33.99
C LYS A 1035 34.32 8.68 -33.95
N ASN A 1036 35.19 9.22 -34.80
CA ASN A 1036 36.60 8.81 -34.84
C ASN A 1036 37.30 9.20 -33.52
N TRP A 1037 37.01 10.40 -32.99
CA TRP A 1037 37.52 10.84 -31.70
C TRP A 1037 37.06 9.92 -30.56
N ALA A 1038 35.76 9.66 -30.44
CA ALA A 1038 35.16 8.86 -29.36
C ALA A 1038 35.68 7.41 -29.32
N VAL A 1039 35.92 6.79 -30.48
CA VAL A 1039 36.53 5.44 -30.57
C VAL A 1039 37.99 5.45 -30.07
N GLU A 1040 38.69 6.57 -30.19
CA GLU A 1040 40.08 6.72 -29.79
C GLU A 1040 40.26 7.02 -28.29
N GLN A 1041 39.31 7.72 -27.67
CA GLN A 1041 39.42 8.20 -26.29
C GLN A 1041 39.41 7.12 -25.21
N ASP A 1042 40.05 7.46 -24.08
CA ASP A 1042 39.79 6.84 -22.79
C ASP A 1042 38.68 7.63 -22.07
N LEU A 1043 37.50 7.04 -22.00
CA LEU A 1043 36.30 7.69 -21.49
C LEU A 1043 36.28 7.75 -19.96
N MET A 1044 37.13 6.98 -19.26
CA MET A 1044 37.33 7.08 -17.81
C MET A 1044 38.00 8.40 -17.43
N GLU A 1045 38.85 8.91 -18.31
CA GLU A 1045 39.60 10.14 -18.08
C GLU A 1045 39.00 11.36 -18.80
N SER A 1046 38.15 11.15 -19.81
CA SER A 1046 37.55 12.19 -20.64
C SER A 1046 36.20 12.66 -20.07
N ARG A 1047 36.00 13.98 -19.91
CA ARG A 1047 34.71 14.53 -19.46
C ARG A 1047 33.71 14.57 -20.61
N MET A 1048 32.90 13.53 -20.74
CA MET A 1048 31.71 13.56 -21.60
C MET A 1048 30.54 14.24 -20.88
N PRO A 1049 29.66 14.95 -21.60
CA PRO A 1049 28.42 15.46 -21.02
C PRO A 1049 27.57 14.32 -20.46
N GLU A 1050 26.95 14.51 -19.30
CA GLU A 1050 26.13 13.48 -18.65
C GLU A 1050 24.69 13.96 -18.49
N SER A 1051 23.74 13.02 -18.46
CA SER A 1051 22.39 13.34 -18.02
C SER A 1051 22.46 13.62 -16.53
N GLY A 1052 22.02 14.81 -16.12
CA GLY A 1052 21.97 15.14 -14.71
C GLY A 1052 20.56 14.95 -14.15
N ASN A 1053 20.47 14.57 -12.89
CA ASN A 1053 19.21 14.51 -12.18
C ASN A 1053 18.69 15.94 -11.90
N ARG A 1054 17.37 16.09 -11.85
CA ARG A 1054 16.69 17.30 -11.38
C ARG A 1054 15.69 16.90 -10.31
N TYR A 1055 15.76 17.55 -9.16
CA TYR A 1055 14.89 17.31 -8.02
C TYR A 1055 13.96 18.49 -7.70
N GLU A 1056 14.27 19.67 -8.25
CA GLU A 1056 13.50 20.90 -8.04
C GLU A 1056 12.26 21.01 -8.93
N MET A 1057 12.11 20.09 -9.89
CA MET A 1057 11.12 20.15 -10.96
C MET A 1057 10.16 18.96 -10.89
N PHE A 1058 8.88 19.19 -11.17
CA PHE A 1058 7.89 18.12 -11.17
C PHE A 1058 8.03 17.21 -12.40
N SER A 1059 7.63 15.94 -12.28
CA SER A 1059 7.81 14.89 -13.30
C SER A 1059 7.24 15.27 -14.67
N ARG A 1060 6.08 15.93 -14.70
CA ARG A 1060 5.41 16.35 -15.93
C ARG A 1060 5.60 17.83 -16.28
N GLU A 1061 6.58 18.51 -15.67
CA GLU A 1061 7.00 19.86 -16.08
C GLU A 1061 8.07 19.86 -17.18
N TYR A 1062 8.71 18.71 -17.43
CA TYR A 1062 9.65 18.58 -18.54
C TYR A 1062 8.99 18.96 -19.87
N PHE A 1063 9.78 19.57 -20.75
CA PHE A 1063 9.44 19.95 -22.13
C PHE A 1063 8.59 21.22 -22.33
N TRP A 1064 8.01 21.81 -21.28
CA TRP A 1064 7.10 22.96 -21.49
C TRP A 1064 7.04 24.04 -20.40
N SER A 1065 7.49 23.74 -19.18
CA SER A 1065 7.24 24.63 -18.03
C SER A 1065 8.26 25.77 -17.89
N PRO A 1066 7.90 26.86 -17.17
CA PRO A 1066 8.86 27.88 -16.76
C PRO A 1066 10.02 27.34 -15.91
N SER A 1067 9.78 26.29 -15.12
CA SER A 1067 10.83 25.64 -14.32
C SER A 1067 11.84 24.93 -15.23
N GLN A 1068 11.40 24.29 -16.32
CA GLN A 1068 12.28 23.70 -17.32
C GLN A 1068 13.16 24.78 -17.97
N ASP A 1069 12.56 25.86 -18.46
CA ASP A 1069 13.29 26.97 -19.08
C ASP A 1069 14.34 27.57 -18.14
N TYR A 1070 13.98 27.73 -16.85
CA TYR A 1070 14.89 28.22 -15.82
C TYR A 1070 16.13 27.33 -15.67
N PHE A 1071 15.94 26.00 -15.62
CA PHE A 1071 17.04 25.03 -15.44
C PHE A 1071 17.79 24.67 -16.72
N MET A 1072 17.32 25.14 -17.89
CA MET A 1072 17.97 25.03 -19.20
C MET A 1072 18.84 26.26 -19.55
N SER A 1073 19.13 27.13 -18.57
CA SER A 1073 20.00 28.28 -18.75
C SER A 1073 21.49 27.95 -18.57
N ASP A 1074 22.36 28.78 -19.15
CA ASP A 1074 23.83 28.66 -19.04
C ASP A 1074 24.32 28.58 -17.59
N TYR A 1075 23.67 29.30 -16.67
CA TYR A 1075 23.98 29.29 -15.24
C TYR A 1075 23.88 27.89 -14.62
N TYR A 1076 22.89 27.11 -15.02
CA TYR A 1076 22.68 25.73 -14.56
C TYR A 1076 23.42 24.69 -15.41
N GLY A 1077 24.24 25.14 -16.37
CA GLY A 1077 25.15 24.33 -17.16
C GLY A 1077 24.48 23.33 -18.10
N ARG A 1078 23.23 23.59 -18.52
CA ARG A 1078 22.45 22.66 -19.36
C ARG A 1078 21.79 23.37 -20.54
N THR A 1079 22.60 23.72 -21.53
CA THR A 1079 22.11 23.99 -22.88
C THR A 1079 21.73 22.66 -23.56
N GLU A 1080 20.76 22.68 -24.48
CA GLU A 1080 20.37 21.45 -25.21
C GLU A 1080 21.53 20.80 -25.95
N TRP A 1081 22.44 21.63 -26.47
CA TRP A 1081 23.61 21.23 -27.23
C TRP A 1081 24.86 21.66 -26.46
N ILE A 1082 25.78 20.72 -26.27
CA ILE A 1082 26.96 20.89 -25.43
C ILE A 1082 28.20 20.70 -26.30
N SER A 1083 29.10 21.68 -26.25
CA SER A 1083 30.38 21.59 -26.95
C SER A 1083 31.31 20.60 -26.25
N VAL A 1084 31.74 19.58 -26.97
CA VAL A 1084 32.75 18.62 -26.51
C VAL A 1084 34.12 19.10 -26.97
N HIS A 1085 35.04 19.21 -26.02
CA HIS A 1085 36.43 19.55 -26.26
C HIS A 1085 37.32 18.38 -25.87
N ASP A 1086 38.35 18.15 -26.68
CA ASP A 1086 39.38 17.18 -26.38
C ASP A 1086 40.15 17.60 -25.12
N LYS A 1087 40.24 16.71 -24.12
CA LYS A 1087 40.79 17.04 -22.80
C LYS A 1087 42.27 17.43 -22.85
N GLU A 1088 43.06 16.75 -23.66
CA GLU A 1088 44.52 16.98 -23.74
C GLU A 1088 44.84 18.23 -24.55
N SER A 1089 44.21 18.40 -25.71
CA SER A 1089 44.53 19.49 -26.64
C SER A 1089 43.67 20.74 -26.45
N GLY A 1090 42.55 20.65 -25.73
CA GLY A 1090 41.55 21.72 -25.57
C GLY A 1090 40.77 22.04 -26.85
N LYS A 1091 41.01 21.31 -27.95
CA LYS A 1091 40.39 21.58 -29.24
C LYS A 1091 38.92 21.17 -29.24
N TYR A 1092 38.09 22.00 -29.87
CA TYR A 1092 36.72 21.64 -30.17
C TYR A 1092 36.66 20.36 -31.00
N VAL A 1093 35.78 19.44 -30.59
CA VAL A 1093 35.51 18.18 -31.29
C VAL A 1093 34.17 18.30 -32.01
N ALA A 1094 33.07 18.36 -31.28
CA ALA A 1094 31.75 18.47 -31.87
C ALA A 1094 30.75 19.04 -30.86
N GLU A 1095 29.59 19.41 -31.36
CA GLU A 1095 28.45 19.75 -30.54
C GLU A 1095 27.54 18.53 -30.43
N VAL A 1096 27.19 18.15 -29.20
CA VAL A 1096 26.41 16.94 -28.93
C VAL A 1096 25.19 17.22 -28.07
N ASN A 1097 24.11 16.49 -28.30
CA ASN A 1097 22.94 16.45 -27.40
C ASN A 1097 22.91 15.12 -26.65
N VAL A 1098 22.89 15.18 -25.32
CA VAL A 1098 22.69 14.00 -24.47
C VAL A 1098 21.26 13.51 -24.67
N THR A 1099 21.07 12.23 -24.98
CA THR A 1099 19.76 11.69 -25.41
C THR A 1099 18.76 11.50 -24.27
N ALA A 1100 19.16 11.66 -23.02
CA ALA A 1100 18.34 11.40 -21.85
C ALA A 1100 18.53 12.47 -20.77
N GLN A 1101 17.54 12.55 -19.89
CA GLN A 1101 17.48 13.44 -18.73
C GLN A 1101 17.01 12.64 -17.51
N GLY A 1102 17.63 12.87 -16.34
CA GLY A 1102 17.24 12.21 -15.10
C GLY A 1102 16.16 12.98 -14.35
N PHE A 1103 15.09 12.29 -13.95
CA PHE A 1103 14.13 12.76 -12.97
C PHE A 1103 14.40 12.11 -11.62
N LEU A 1104 14.43 12.92 -10.55
CA LEU A 1104 14.67 12.46 -9.18
C LEU A 1104 13.71 13.17 -8.23
N TRP A 1105 12.86 12.42 -7.54
CA TRP A 1105 11.96 12.97 -6.52
C TRP A 1105 12.27 12.35 -5.16
N GLU A 1106 13.17 13.01 -4.43
CA GLU A 1106 13.63 12.58 -3.10
C GLU A 1106 12.96 13.33 -1.93
N GLU A 1107 12.08 14.29 -2.23
CA GLU A 1107 11.46 15.22 -1.26
C GLU A 1107 10.88 14.50 -0.02
N GLU A 1108 11.51 14.66 1.15
CA GLU A 1108 11.13 13.94 2.37
C GLU A 1108 9.75 14.34 2.91
N PHE A 1109 9.24 15.52 2.52
CA PHE A 1109 7.94 16.03 2.91
C PHE A 1109 6.78 15.48 2.08
N ASP A 1110 7.03 14.91 0.89
CA ASP A 1110 6.04 14.15 0.12
C ASP A 1110 5.94 12.74 0.71
N LYS A 1111 4.92 12.49 1.52
CA LYS A 1111 4.67 11.18 2.14
C LYS A 1111 3.75 10.29 1.31
N SER A 1112 3.37 10.70 0.10
CA SER A 1112 2.64 9.82 -0.83
C SER A 1112 3.56 8.77 -1.47
N LYS A 1113 4.87 9.04 -1.53
CA LYS A 1113 5.88 8.08 -1.97
C LYS A 1113 6.30 7.14 -0.84
N GLN A 1114 6.63 5.90 -1.21
CA GLN A 1114 7.20 4.91 -0.31
C GLN A 1114 8.71 5.08 -0.21
N GLU A 1115 9.36 5.39 -1.34
CA GLU A 1115 10.80 5.57 -1.48
C GLU A 1115 11.11 6.71 -2.46
N THR A 1116 12.39 6.99 -2.69
CA THR A 1116 12.81 7.94 -3.73
C THR A 1116 12.37 7.44 -5.10
N ILE A 1117 11.73 8.30 -5.88
CA ILE A 1117 11.30 7.99 -7.24
C ILE A 1117 12.36 8.53 -8.20
N SER A 1118 12.91 7.67 -9.05
CA SER A 1118 13.90 8.08 -10.04
C SER A 1118 13.75 7.29 -11.33
N PHE A 1119 13.80 7.97 -12.46
CA PHE A 1119 13.79 7.34 -13.78
C PHE A 1119 14.27 8.30 -14.86
N LEU A 1120 14.67 7.75 -16.00
CA LEU A 1120 15.15 8.50 -17.15
C LEU A 1120 13.98 8.95 -18.05
N LYS A 1121 14.15 10.11 -18.69
CA LYS A 1121 13.26 10.70 -19.69
C LYS A 1121 14.06 11.02 -20.96
N PRO A 1122 13.45 11.04 -22.16
CA PRO A 1122 14.15 11.48 -23.37
C PRO A 1122 14.60 12.94 -23.27
N SER A 1123 15.61 13.31 -24.04
CA SER A 1123 15.99 14.72 -24.21
C SER A 1123 14.88 15.51 -24.90
N THR A 1124 14.82 16.83 -24.68
CA THR A 1124 13.84 17.71 -25.36
C THR A 1124 13.92 17.58 -26.88
N VAL A 1125 15.14 17.47 -27.43
CA VAL A 1125 15.37 17.24 -28.88
C VAL A 1125 14.71 15.96 -29.39
N ILE A 1126 14.73 14.87 -28.60
CA ILE A 1126 14.07 13.61 -28.96
C ILE A 1126 12.56 13.72 -28.77
N HIS A 1127 12.12 14.31 -27.66
CA HIS A 1127 10.71 14.50 -27.35
C HIS A 1127 10.01 15.27 -28.48
N ASP A 1128 10.53 16.45 -28.82
CA ASP A 1128 9.93 17.32 -29.82
C ASP A 1128 10.15 16.77 -31.23
N GLY A 1129 11.35 16.25 -31.53
CA GLY A 1129 11.67 15.74 -32.85
C GLY A 1129 10.93 14.46 -33.25
N MET A 1130 10.39 13.70 -32.28
CA MET A 1130 9.57 12.51 -32.51
C MET A 1130 8.08 12.74 -32.24
N ASP A 1131 7.66 13.99 -31.95
CA ASP A 1131 6.29 14.34 -31.55
C ASP A 1131 5.77 13.46 -30.40
N LEU A 1132 6.60 13.26 -29.37
CA LEU A 1132 6.24 12.45 -28.22
C LEU A 1132 5.27 13.19 -27.31
N ASN A 1133 4.37 12.42 -26.70
CA ASN A 1133 3.47 12.87 -25.66
C ASN A 1133 3.58 11.94 -24.45
N TYR A 1134 3.28 12.48 -23.27
CA TYR A 1134 3.11 11.63 -22.09
C TYR A 1134 1.94 10.67 -22.28
N SER A 1135 2.15 9.40 -21.92
CA SER A 1135 1.03 8.46 -21.75
C SER A 1135 0.33 8.66 -20.39
N GLN A 1136 -0.71 7.88 -20.12
CA GLN A 1136 -1.31 7.79 -18.79
C GLN A 1136 -0.37 7.14 -17.75
N ARG A 1137 0.52 6.23 -18.19
CA ARG A 1137 1.52 5.58 -17.35
C ARG A 1137 2.78 6.43 -17.21
N GLU A 1138 3.36 6.43 -16.01
CA GLU A 1138 4.59 7.17 -15.75
C GLU A 1138 5.80 6.55 -16.46
N GLY A 1139 6.71 7.39 -16.94
CA GLY A 1139 7.90 6.93 -17.68
C GLY A 1139 7.64 6.36 -19.07
N GLU A 1140 6.40 6.39 -19.58
CA GLU A 1140 6.05 5.97 -20.95
C GLU A 1140 5.68 7.17 -21.83
N PHE A 1141 6.26 7.21 -23.03
CA PHE A 1141 6.04 8.23 -24.05
C PHE A 1141 5.49 7.61 -25.32
N ILE A 1142 4.39 8.18 -25.82
CA ILE A 1142 3.62 7.71 -26.98
C ILE A 1142 3.71 8.71 -28.12
N ASP A 1143 3.49 8.24 -29.35
CA ASP A 1143 3.24 9.12 -30.49
C ASP A 1143 1.75 9.42 -30.66
N ASN A 1144 1.39 10.18 -31.71
CA ASN A 1144 0.01 10.50 -32.07
C ASN A 1144 -0.89 9.29 -32.40
N SER A 1145 -0.31 8.07 -32.52
CA SER A 1145 -1.06 6.82 -32.69
C SER A 1145 -1.28 6.06 -31.38
N GLU A 1146 -0.93 6.67 -30.25
CA GLU A 1146 -0.96 6.09 -28.90
C GLU A 1146 0.00 4.90 -28.70
N ALA A 1147 0.93 4.67 -29.62
CA ALA A 1147 1.90 3.59 -29.52
C ALA A 1147 3.13 4.02 -28.72
N VAL A 1148 3.52 3.23 -27.72
CA VAL A 1148 4.73 3.50 -26.91
C VAL A 1148 5.97 3.51 -27.80
N GLN A 1149 6.64 4.66 -27.84
CA GLN A 1149 7.87 4.88 -28.59
C GLN A 1149 9.09 4.94 -27.69
N CYS A 1150 8.96 5.38 -26.44
CA CYS A 1150 10.06 5.48 -25.50
C CYS A 1150 9.58 5.18 -24.08
N PHE A 1151 10.34 4.43 -23.28
CA PHE A 1151 9.98 4.20 -21.88
C PHE A 1151 11.16 3.87 -20.96
N ALA A 1152 10.97 4.11 -19.66
CA ALA A 1152 11.88 3.72 -18.59
C ALA A 1152 11.34 2.49 -17.83
N PRO A 1153 11.96 1.31 -17.96
CA PRO A 1153 11.41 0.06 -17.42
C PRO A 1153 11.41 0.02 -15.88
N ASN A 1154 12.37 0.69 -15.23
CA ASN A 1154 12.50 0.70 -13.77
C ASN A 1154 11.30 1.38 -13.08
N VAL A 1155 10.42 2.06 -13.81
CA VAL A 1155 9.21 2.65 -13.23
C VAL A 1155 8.23 1.58 -12.72
N TYR A 1156 8.12 0.45 -13.42
CA TYR A 1156 7.16 -0.62 -13.10
C TYR A 1156 7.79 -2.02 -12.94
N HIS A 1157 9.12 -2.11 -12.99
CA HIS A 1157 9.86 -3.36 -12.88
C HIS A 1157 11.06 -3.18 -11.96
N ASP A 1158 11.36 -4.19 -11.14
CA ASP A 1158 12.53 -4.25 -10.25
C ASP A 1158 13.82 -4.43 -11.06
N SER A 1159 14.15 -3.40 -11.84
CA SER A 1159 15.23 -3.36 -12.81
C SER A 1159 16.08 -2.12 -12.58
N GLN A 1160 17.35 -2.19 -12.97
CA GLN A 1160 18.21 -1.00 -13.05
C GLN A 1160 17.62 0.04 -14.01
N SER A 1161 18.11 1.28 -13.91
CA SER A 1161 17.60 2.37 -14.73
C SER A 1161 18.08 2.25 -16.18
N TYR A 1162 17.13 2.28 -17.11
CA TYR A 1162 17.33 2.31 -18.56
C TYR A 1162 16.35 3.31 -19.20
N LEU A 1163 16.70 3.82 -20.38
CA LEU A 1163 15.77 4.50 -21.28
C LEU A 1163 15.78 3.80 -22.62
N LEU A 1164 14.66 3.17 -22.99
CA LEU A 1164 14.52 2.47 -24.26
C LEU A 1164 13.74 3.31 -25.26
N VAL A 1165 14.13 3.26 -26.53
CA VAL A 1165 13.40 3.88 -27.65
C VAL A 1165 13.17 2.87 -28.77
N ARG A 1166 12.01 2.94 -29.43
CA ARG A 1166 11.64 2.07 -30.54
C ARG A 1166 12.53 2.38 -31.74
N LYS A 1167 13.32 1.39 -32.17
CA LYS A 1167 14.41 1.57 -33.14
C LYS A 1167 13.93 2.18 -34.46
N ARG A 1168 12.84 1.66 -35.02
CA ARG A 1168 12.34 2.06 -36.34
C ARG A 1168 11.97 3.55 -36.37
N SER A 1169 11.20 4.00 -35.39
CA SER A 1169 10.74 5.40 -35.29
C SER A 1169 11.91 6.34 -35.00
N PHE A 1170 12.81 5.92 -34.11
CA PHE A 1170 14.00 6.71 -33.76
C PHE A 1170 14.96 6.91 -34.96
N LEU A 1171 15.25 5.85 -35.73
CA LEU A 1171 16.09 5.96 -36.92
C LEU A 1171 15.47 6.84 -38.02
N LYS A 1172 14.13 6.84 -38.13
CA LYS A 1172 13.40 7.74 -39.03
C LYS A 1172 13.63 9.20 -38.60
N PHE A 1173 13.42 9.50 -37.31
CA PHE A 1173 13.68 10.82 -36.73
C PHE A 1173 15.10 11.32 -37.00
N LEU A 1174 16.12 10.47 -36.77
CA LEU A 1174 17.51 10.84 -37.02
C LEU A 1174 17.75 11.22 -38.49
N ASN A 1175 17.20 10.45 -39.42
CA ASN A 1175 17.39 10.71 -40.85
C ASN A 1175 16.65 11.98 -41.31
N GLU A 1176 15.44 12.22 -40.81
CA GLU A 1176 14.63 13.41 -41.15
C GLU A 1176 15.27 14.71 -40.63
N ASN A 1177 15.99 14.65 -39.51
CA ASN A 1177 16.63 15.80 -38.87
C ASN A 1177 18.14 15.93 -39.16
N ASN A 1178 18.69 15.13 -40.09
CA ASN A 1178 20.12 15.11 -40.42
C ASN A 1178 21.03 14.89 -39.18
N LEU A 1179 20.58 14.02 -38.28
CA LEU A 1179 21.29 13.63 -37.06
C LEU A 1179 21.85 12.22 -37.18
N LYS A 1180 22.89 11.94 -36.41
CA LYS A 1180 23.47 10.62 -36.18
C LYS A 1180 23.60 10.39 -34.69
N ILE A 1181 23.72 9.13 -34.30
CA ILE A 1181 23.85 8.72 -32.91
C ILE A 1181 25.17 7.98 -32.69
N VAL A 1182 25.80 8.27 -31.56
CA VAL A 1182 26.99 7.57 -31.06
C VAL A 1182 26.73 7.18 -29.61
N TRP A 1183 26.97 5.92 -29.26
CA TRP A 1183 26.98 5.43 -27.89
C TRP A 1183 28.40 5.44 -27.36
N THR A 1184 28.55 5.80 -26.10
CA THR A 1184 29.78 5.61 -25.32
C THR A 1184 29.53 4.57 -24.23
N ILE A 1185 30.49 3.69 -24.04
CA ILE A 1185 30.50 2.69 -22.99
C ILE A 1185 31.63 3.02 -22.04
N LEU A 1186 31.27 3.15 -20.78
CA LEU A 1186 32.18 3.30 -19.65
C LEU A 1186 31.93 2.15 -18.70
N GLY A 1187 32.92 1.61 -18.02
CA GLY A 1187 32.67 0.63 -16.98
C GLY A 1187 33.92 0.16 -16.29
N GLU A 1188 33.75 -0.54 -15.17
CA GLU A 1188 34.85 -1.13 -14.44
C GLU A 1188 34.52 -2.56 -14.02
N LYS A 1189 35.52 -3.44 -14.14
CA LYS A 1189 35.55 -4.73 -13.44
C LYS A 1189 36.46 -4.56 -12.23
N GLN A 1190 35.88 -4.56 -11.04
CA GLN A 1190 36.56 -4.14 -9.82
C GLN A 1190 36.24 -5.03 -8.62
N ILE A 1191 36.99 -4.80 -7.53
CA ILE A 1191 36.72 -5.32 -6.20
C ILE A 1191 36.36 -4.12 -5.32
N ILE A 1192 35.16 -4.13 -4.73
CA ILE A 1192 34.62 -3.06 -3.89
C ILE A 1192 34.30 -3.56 -2.49
N GLY A 1193 34.24 -2.66 -1.50
CA GLY A 1193 33.93 -3.01 -0.10
C GLY A 1193 35.12 -3.50 0.74
N GLY A 1194 34.94 -3.53 2.06
CA GLY A 1194 35.97 -3.84 3.05
C GLY A 1194 36.99 -2.73 3.33
N ARG A 1195 37.95 -2.97 4.23
CA ARG A 1195 39.13 -2.08 4.44
C ARG A 1195 40.15 -2.17 3.30
N SER A 1196 39.69 -2.48 2.09
CA SER A 1196 40.47 -2.74 0.87
C SER A 1196 41.30 -1.54 0.41
N PHE A 1197 41.10 -0.34 0.98
CA PHE A 1197 41.98 0.80 0.77
C PHE A 1197 43.33 0.71 1.49
N GLU A 1198 43.50 -0.17 2.49
CA GLU A 1198 44.71 -0.15 3.34
C GLU A 1198 45.68 -1.35 3.18
N THR A 1199 45.32 -2.49 2.57
CA THR A 1199 46.22 -3.66 2.57
C THR A 1199 46.46 -4.42 1.25
N GLU A 1200 45.52 -4.57 0.31
CA GLU A 1200 45.74 -5.28 -0.97
C GLU A 1200 44.87 -4.72 -2.12
N TYR A 1201 45.42 -3.80 -2.93
CA TYR A 1201 44.76 -3.29 -4.14
C TYR A 1201 45.14 -4.15 -5.36
N HIS A 1202 44.17 -4.85 -5.96
CA HIS A 1202 44.39 -5.73 -7.13
C HIS A 1202 44.25 -5.02 -8.49
N GLY A 1203 44.10 -3.69 -8.48
CA GLY A 1203 43.76 -2.92 -9.67
C GLY A 1203 42.28 -3.01 -10.05
N ARG A 1204 41.94 -2.43 -11.19
CA ARG A 1204 40.62 -2.54 -11.84
C ARG A 1204 40.78 -2.61 -13.35
N LEU A 1205 39.84 -3.27 -14.03
CA LEU A 1205 39.76 -3.28 -15.49
C LEU A 1205 38.83 -2.16 -15.93
N GLU A 1206 39.41 -1.09 -16.43
CA GLU A 1206 38.68 0.02 -17.03
C GLU A 1206 38.21 -0.38 -18.44
N ILE A 1207 36.94 -0.10 -18.73
CA ILE A 1207 36.27 -0.39 -19.99
C ILE A 1207 35.87 0.95 -20.62
N SER A 1208 36.40 1.22 -21.81
CA SER A 1208 36.09 2.41 -22.60
C SER A 1208 35.75 1.99 -24.03
N GLY A 1209 34.60 2.39 -24.56
CA GLY A 1209 34.20 2.02 -25.92
C GLY A 1209 33.24 3.00 -26.57
N ALA A 1210 33.14 2.93 -27.90
CA ALA A 1210 32.18 3.72 -28.65
C ALA A 1210 31.54 2.89 -29.77
N TYR A 1211 30.23 3.10 -29.97
CA TYR A 1211 29.39 2.40 -30.92
C TYR A 1211 28.56 3.38 -31.75
N TYR A 1212 28.24 3.02 -32.98
CA TYR A 1212 27.47 3.85 -33.91
C TYR A 1212 26.79 2.97 -34.95
N PHE A 1213 25.88 3.56 -35.76
CA PHE A 1213 25.26 2.84 -36.86
C PHE A 1213 26.06 2.92 -38.16
N LYS A 1214 26.30 1.78 -38.79
CA LYS A 1214 26.84 1.62 -40.15
C LYS A 1214 25.97 0.64 -40.93
N ASN A 1215 25.34 1.11 -42.01
CA ASN A 1215 24.36 0.32 -42.78
C ASN A 1215 23.27 -0.31 -41.90
N GLU A 1216 22.69 0.48 -40.99
CA GLU A 1216 21.64 0.07 -40.03
C GLU A 1216 22.03 -1.06 -39.05
N LYS A 1217 23.33 -1.35 -38.94
CA LYS A 1217 23.89 -2.27 -37.94
C LYS A 1217 24.79 -1.50 -36.98
N LEU A 1218 24.80 -1.91 -35.71
CA LEU A 1218 25.75 -1.43 -34.73
C LEU A 1218 27.16 -1.87 -35.13
N ASP A 1219 28.08 -0.91 -35.17
CA ASP A 1219 29.51 -1.07 -35.40
C ASP A 1219 30.25 -0.26 -34.32
N GLY A 1220 31.35 -0.80 -33.80
CA GLY A 1220 32.04 -0.20 -32.66
C GLY A 1220 33.09 -1.12 -32.05
N THR A 1221 33.81 -0.60 -31.06
CA THR A 1221 34.87 -1.35 -30.37
C THR A 1221 34.94 -0.96 -28.90
N ILE A 1222 35.34 -1.90 -28.07
CA ILE A 1222 35.66 -1.70 -26.66
C ILE A 1222 37.18 -1.84 -26.49
N LYS A 1223 37.76 -0.95 -25.70
CA LYS A 1223 39.13 -1.01 -25.21
C LYS A 1223 39.09 -1.30 -23.73
N THR A 1224 40.04 -2.11 -23.28
CA THR A 1224 40.20 -2.44 -21.86
C THR A 1224 41.60 -2.07 -21.41
N LYS A 1225 41.72 -1.49 -20.22
CA LYS A 1225 42.98 -1.08 -19.61
C LYS A 1225 42.97 -1.55 -18.15
N ILE A 1226 44.04 -2.21 -17.72
CA ILE A 1226 44.21 -2.59 -16.31
C ILE A 1226 44.95 -1.44 -15.62
N THR A 1227 44.38 -0.89 -14.55
CA THR A 1227 44.95 0.20 -13.75
C THR A 1227 45.19 -0.20 -12.32
#